data_AF-A0A2V8SYH1-F1
#
_entry.id   AF-A0A2V8SYH1-F1
#
_cell.length_a   1.000
_cell.length_b   1.000
_cell.length_c   1.000
_cell.angle_alpha   90.00
_cell.angle_beta   90.00
_cell.angle_gamma   90.00
#
_symmetry.space_group_name_H-M   'P 1'
#
loop_
_entity.id
_entity.type
_entity.pdbx_description
1 polymer ?
#
loop_
_entity_poly.entity_id
_entity_poly.type
_entity_poly.pdbx_seq_one_letter_code
_entity_poly.pdbx_strand_id
1 'polypeptide(L)'
;MPLVVENHEQIINAFQNVEMLSELVEKLPNGEFRNELDMDIILFGRSYREKQVGPYCRLLQYSPGETIVEADTWESSIFYILVEGVLEASVTDSNGERQKLGTIPPGNSFGEMALLSGTTRTATVSVAGSGPPALVLELTRPAIRLLRKLPRFVKTLDRNYRNYGLTLAINELKQSDQVQLDPSFLKSFNDAARFAVYEKGSVLFREGDPVNRIFFVRSGWVERVAGMAFNPKAAELLIESDDSVSLDFVGAGKYLGIEAVGKDDAEWNYTAIVRGRTEMLEIAITRLRDDGELRAGVLSFLSSRAEAASPEVTPHPADTRSLLAASREIETGVVDGVNLLVMDMAKCIRCGNCSLACHKVHGHTRLVRRGIHIERPIRPTIAATQSVLVPTVCMHCRDAECLTGCPTGAIARFPDGEIDINPTTCIGCGDCATQCPYDAISMIARPGKVADSSGALQRIASVFSLGETPLPEPVEQTENLLAVKCNLCHGTPMNPAGAKREAYSCEENCPTGALVRVDPREYFDEINESIGLVRRSATHAIGVNIHRSDRKATMLHAGGIIATIAFGALGIWATRKFSQDALLFGAGGWMTMRWLTGLVGLGGIVWVMMYPMRKQIYRRRAGALRYWMLSHIYLGVLAGIALLVHGGTSSGGLLTTALMISFDLVIASGIFGALCYIVVPVLMTRIEREPLLVEDLQARQAELRTELLRAAERAETPELRQSIERDVRRRFLGFGYLLRQYFAREDLNTMLAAARSDFRSHAETMSRTDQTQLLDAVENAATLRRVDALVYLHSLLKLWIAPHVLFTSLMLILMIVHVAQAIYFNVR
;
A
#
# COMPACT_ATOMS: atom_id res chain seq x y z
N MET A 1 -16.57 14.55 32.01
CA MET A 1 -17.48 14.34 30.87
C MET A 1 -18.29 15.62 30.77
N PRO A 2 -18.23 16.31 29.62
CA PRO A 2 -18.89 17.59 29.45
C PRO A 2 -20.41 17.44 29.52
N LEU A 3 -21.10 18.51 29.94
CA LEU A 3 -22.56 18.56 29.94
C LEU A 3 -23.05 18.95 28.54
N VAL A 4 -23.93 18.13 27.96
CA VAL A 4 -24.53 18.39 26.65
C VAL A 4 -25.71 19.34 26.82
N VAL A 5 -25.70 20.45 26.08
CA VAL A 5 -26.80 21.41 26.05
C VAL A 5 -27.77 21.02 24.91
N GLU A 6 -28.99 20.62 25.28
CA GLU A 6 -30.02 20.18 24.31
C GLU A 6 -31.00 21.29 23.91
N ASN A 7 -30.96 22.46 24.58
CA ASN A 7 -31.89 23.55 24.31
C ASN A 7 -31.62 24.19 22.94
N HIS A 8 -32.59 24.09 22.03
CA HIS A 8 -32.46 24.59 20.66
C HIS A 8 -32.22 26.10 20.56
N GLU A 9 -32.86 26.92 21.39
CA GLU A 9 -32.66 28.37 21.38
C GLU A 9 -31.23 28.73 21.82
N GLN A 10 -30.71 28.05 22.83
CA GLN A 10 -29.33 28.25 23.27
C GLN A 10 -28.32 27.86 22.19
N ILE A 11 -28.57 26.77 21.45
CA ILE A 11 -27.73 26.35 20.32
C ILE A 11 -27.76 27.41 19.20
N ILE A 12 -28.94 27.91 18.82
CA ILE A 12 -29.06 28.96 17.80
C ILE A 12 -28.35 30.24 18.26
N ASN A 13 -28.54 30.66 19.51
CA ASN A 13 -27.88 31.83 20.09
C ASN A 13 -26.35 31.69 20.08
N ALA A 14 -25.83 30.49 20.35
CA ALA A 14 -24.40 30.22 20.26
C ALA A 14 -23.85 30.45 18.84
N PHE A 15 -24.59 30.05 17.79
CA PHE A 15 -24.21 30.32 16.39
C PHE A 15 -24.32 31.80 16.02
N GLN A 16 -25.30 32.52 16.57
CA GLN A 16 -25.45 33.97 16.34
C GLN A 16 -24.30 34.77 16.96
N ASN A 17 -23.83 34.35 18.14
CA ASN A 17 -22.77 35.03 18.88
C ASN A 17 -21.36 34.77 18.30
N VAL A 18 -21.19 33.76 17.45
CA VAL A 18 -19.92 33.47 16.77
C VAL A 18 -19.93 34.06 15.36
N GLU A 19 -19.11 35.08 15.12
CA GLU A 19 -18.99 35.78 13.83
C GLU A 19 -18.74 34.82 12.64
N MET A 20 -17.91 33.79 12.85
CA MET A 20 -17.59 32.79 11.83
C MET A 20 -18.83 31.98 11.36
N LEU A 21 -19.83 31.83 12.24
CA LEU A 21 -21.00 30.98 12.02
C LEU A 21 -22.29 31.77 11.79
N SER A 22 -22.28 33.08 12.06
CA SER A 22 -23.48 33.93 12.05
C SER A 22 -24.24 33.92 10.71
N GLU A 23 -23.55 33.70 9.58
CA GLU A 23 -24.17 33.60 8.25
C GLU A 23 -25.10 32.39 8.11
N LEU A 24 -24.86 31.30 8.86
CA LEU A 24 -25.70 30.10 8.80
C LEU A 24 -27.11 30.38 9.35
N VAL A 25 -27.18 31.22 10.38
CA VAL A 25 -28.41 31.57 11.12
C VAL A 25 -28.93 32.97 10.77
N GLU A 26 -28.47 33.52 9.64
CA GLU A 26 -28.92 34.81 9.13
C GLU A 26 -30.40 34.73 8.73
N LYS A 27 -31.20 35.66 9.24
CA LYS A 27 -32.63 35.77 8.89
C LYS A 27 -32.85 36.76 7.75
N LEU A 28 -33.71 36.39 6.82
CA LEU A 28 -34.24 37.27 5.79
C LEU A 28 -35.27 38.25 6.40
N PRO A 29 -35.62 39.35 5.69
CA PRO A 29 -36.60 40.33 6.18
C PRO A 29 -37.99 39.74 6.49
N ASN A 30 -38.33 38.58 5.91
CA ASN A 30 -39.57 37.85 6.16
C ASN A 30 -39.51 36.94 7.42
N GLY A 31 -38.37 36.89 8.12
CA GLY A 31 -38.17 36.09 9.33
C GLY A 31 -37.66 34.66 9.11
N GLU A 32 -37.60 34.19 7.85
CA GLU A 32 -37.06 32.87 7.49
C GLU A 32 -35.53 32.86 7.51
N PHE A 33 -34.93 31.70 7.77
CA PHE A 33 -33.48 31.56 7.73
C PHE A 33 -32.99 31.44 6.29
N ARG A 34 -31.99 32.26 5.91
CA ARG A 34 -31.41 32.25 4.57
C ARG A 34 -30.84 30.88 4.17
N ASN A 35 -30.26 30.16 5.14
CA ASN A 35 -29.62 28.86 4.97
C ASN A 35 -30.35 27.74 5.72
N GLU A 36 -31.69 27.81 5.80
CA GLU A 36 -32.54 26.92 6.62
C GLU A 36 -32.20 25.43 6.48
N LEU A 37 -32.04 24.93 5.25
CA LEU A 37 -31.77 23.51 5.01
C LEU A 37 -30.41 23.05 5.54
N ASP A 38 -29.35 23.85 5.35
CA ASP A 38 -28.02 23.54 5.87
C ASP A 38 -27.99 23.69 7.41
N MET A 39 -28.68 24.71 7.94
CA MET A 39 -28.85 24.94 9.37
C MET A 39 -29.54 23.75 10.05
N ASP A 40 -30.67 23.31 9.53
CA ASP A 40 -31.43 22.18 10.09
C ASP A 40 -30.59 20.91 10.15
N ILE A 41 -29.89 20.58 9.08
CA ILE A 41 -29.06 19.38 9.01
C ILE A 41 -27.91 19.46 10.03
N ILE A 42 -27.26 20.62 10.18
CA ILE A 42 -26.14 20.80 11.11
C ILE A 42 -26.62 20.74 12.55
N LEU A 43 -27.69 21.47 12.89
CA LEU A 43 -28.13 21.69 14.28
C LEU A 43 -29.06 20.59 14.80
N PHE A 44 -29.98 20.11 13.97
CA PHE A 44 -31.08 19.22 14.41
C PHE A 44 -31.06 17.86 13.70
N GLY A 45 -30.40 17.78 12.54
CA GLY A 45 -30.43 16.63 11.67
C GLY A 45 -31.75 16.49 10.90
N ARG A 46 -31.75 15.65 9.88
CA ARG A 46 -32.94 15.30 9.08
C ARG A 46 -32.97 13.80 8.80
N SER A 47 -34.17 13.25 8.64
CA SER A 47 -34.32 11.85 8.19
C SER A 47 -34.24 11.79 6.66
N TYR A 48 -33.39 10.92 6.14
CA TYR A 48 -33.25 10.62 4.73
C TYR A 48 -33.35 9.10 4.52
N ARG A 49 -34.40 8.64 3.81
CA ARG A 49 -34.65 7.21 3.56
C ARG A 49 -34.57 6.36 4.84
N GLU A 50 -35.29 6.77 5.88
CA GLU A 50 -35.33 6.11 7.21
C GLU A 50 -34.00 6.13 7.98
N LYS A 51 -33.00 6.90 7.53
CA LYS A 51 -31.73 7.10 8.23
C LYS A 51 -31.57 8.53 8.69
N GLN A 52 -31.16 8.73 9.93
CA GLN A 52 -30.89 10.05 10.48
C GLN A 52 -29.54 10.57 9.95
N VAL A 53 -29.58 11.77 9.36
CA VAL A 53 -28.45 12.51 8.82
C VAL A 53 -28.25 13.73 9.71
N GLY A 54 -27.13 13.81 10.43
CA GLY A 54 -26.94 14.77 11.52
C GLY A 54 -27.70 14.40 12.81
N PRO A 55 -27.77 15.29 13.81
CA PRO A 55 -27.12 16.59 13.85
C PRO A 55 -25.59 16.47 13.80
N TYR A 56 -24.92 17.40 13.13
CA TYR A 56 -23.45 17.43 13.02
C TYR A 56 -22.79 18.33 14.04
N CYS A 57 -23.58 18.99 14.87
CA CYS A 57 -23.16 19.91 15.90
C CYS A 57 -23.66 19.44 17.27
N ARG A 58 -22.84 19.62 18.31
CA ARG A 58 -23.23 19.53 19.71
C ARG A 58 -22.71 20.74 20.46
N LEU A 59 -23.54 21.30 21.34
CA LEU A 59 -23.12 22.34 22.25
C LEU A 59 -22.76 21.69 23.58
N LEU A 60 -21.50 21.85 24.00
CA LEU A 60 -20.91 21.18 25.15
C LEU A 60 -20.43 22.21 26.17
N GLN A 61 -20.72 21.98 27.43
CA GLN A 61 -20.19 22.75 28.55
C GLN A 61 -19.10 21.96 29.27
N TYR A 62 -17.91 22.52 29.31
CA TYR A 62 -16.73 21.94 29.96
C TYR A 62 -16.44 22.64 31.29
N SER A 63 -16.04 21.86 32.29
CA SER A 63 -15.65 22.39 33.60
C SER A 63 -14.21 22.95 33.57
N PRO A 64 -13.85 23.89 34.45
CA PRO A 64 -12.47 24.39 34.56
C PRO A 64 -11.46 23.24 34.74
N GLY A 65 -10.37 23.28 33.99
CA GLY A 65 -9.34 22.24 33.98
C GLY A 65 -9.66 20.98 33.15
N GLU A 66 -10.88 20.84 32.63
CA GLU A 66 -11.25 19.69 31.78
C GLU A 66 -10.50 19.76 30.43
N THR A 67 -9.96 18.61 30.00
CA THR A 67 -9.28 18.49 28.69
C THR A 67 -10.32 18.19 27.61
N ILE A 68 -10.28 18.97 26.53
CA ILE A 68 -11.20 18.85 25.39
C ILE A 68 -10.55 18.03 24.28
N VAL A 69 -9.29 18.32 23.98
CA VAL A 69 -8.51 17.65 22.92
C VAL A 69 -7.14 17.30 23.50
N GLU A 70 -6.68 16.09 23.23
CA GLU A 70 -5.35 15.62 23.60
C GLU A 70 -4.42 15.59 22.38
N ALA A 71 -3.18 16.06 22.57
CA ALA A 71 -2.15 16.03 21.53
C ALA A 71 -1.84 14.59 21.08
N ASP A 72 -1.28 14.45 19.87
CA ASP A 72 -0.85 13.17 19.26
C ASP A 72 -1.96 12.13 19.03
N THR A 73 -3.22 12.51 19.21
CA THR A 73 -4.37 11.67 18.87
C THR A 73 -4.79 11.86 17.40
N TRP A 74 -5.29 10.79 16.77
CA TRP A 74 -5.80 10.83 15.39
C TRP A 74 -7.27 11.26 15.27
N GLU A 75 -7.85 11.85 16.32
CA GLU A 75 -9.23 12.35 16.34
C GLU A 75 -9.42 13.60 15.45
N SER A 76 -8.97 13.57 14.20
CA SER A 76 -9.02 14.69 13.25
C SER A 76 -10.39 14.86 12.56
N SER A 77 -11.38 14.03 12.89
CA SER A 77 -12.73 14.09 12.29
C SER A 77 -13.65 15.12 12.97
N ILE A 78 -13.19 15.71 14.09
CA ILE A 78 -13.94 16.65 14.93
C ILE A 78 -13.23 18.01 14.93
N PHE A 79 -14.02 19.07 14.92
CA PHE A 79 -13.59 20.46 14.91
C PHE A 79 -14.37 21.22 15.98
N TYR A 80 -13.73 22.20 16.61
CA TYR A 80 -14.32 22.88 17.75
C TYR A 80 -14.31 24.39 17.55
N ILE A 81 -15.30 25.06 18.13
CA ILE A 81 -15.38 26.52 18.20
C ILE A 81 -15.73 26.91 19.63
N LEU A 82 -14.95 27.83 20.20
CA LEU A 82 -15.23 28.38 21.52
C LEU A 82 -16.32 29.45 21.42
N VAL A 83 -17.41 29.29 22.18
CA VAL A 83 -18.51 30.26 22.25
C VAL A 83 -18.30 31.20 23.43
N GLU A 84 -18.02 30.66 24.61
CA GLU A 84 -17.81 31.40 25.85
C GLU A 84 -16.73 30.75 26.72
N GLY A 85 -16.02 31.55 27.53
CA GLY A 85 -14.93 31.09 28.39
C GLY A 85 -13.54 31.33 27.80
N VAL A 86 -12.51 30.71 28.38
CA VAL A 86 -11.12 30.82 27.93
C VAL A 86 -10.50 29.42 27.92
N LEU A 87 -9.94 29.04 26.76
CA LEU A 87 -9.21 27.78 26.61
C LEU A 87 -7.71 28.04 26.56
N GLU A 88 -6.94 27.06 27.00
CA GLU A 88 -5.48 27.05 26.98
C GLU A 88 -4.98 25.93 26.07
N ALA A 89 -4.08 26.26 25.16
CA ALA A 89 -3.39 25.29 24.32
C ALA A 89 -2.01 25.01 24.91
N SER A 90 -1.64 23.73 25.01
CA SER A 90 -0.35 23.28 25.54
C SER A 90 0.22 22.11 24.73
N VAL A 91 1.54 22.00 24.73
CA VAL A 91 2.29 20.88 24.12
C VAL A 91 3.15 20.26 25.20
N THR A 92 3.23 18.93 25.21
CA THR A 92 4.12 18.21 26.10
C THR A 92 5.50 18.16 25.46
N ASP A 93 6.54 18.58 26.18
CA ASP A 93 7.91 18.54 25.71
C ASP A 93 8.49 17.10 25.75
N SER A 94 9.73 16.92 25.28
CA SER A 94 10.42 15.62 25.31
C SER A 94 10.71 15.09 26.73
N ASN A 95 10.59 15.94 27.75
CA ASN A 95 10.79 15.61 29.16
C ASN A 95 9.46 15.28 29.88
N GLY A 96 8.32 15.41 29.18
CA GLY A 96 6.99 15.17 29.73
C GLY A 96 6.34 16.39 30.41
N GLU A 97 6.96 17.57 30.36
CA GLU A 97 6.40 18.80 30.92
C GLU A 97 5.44 19.50 29.94
N ARG A 98 4.32 20.02 30.45
CA ARG A 98 3.35 20.76 29.63
C ARG A 98 3.75 22.21 29.47
N GLN A 99 4.12 22.60 28.26
CA GLN A 99 4.42 23.98 27.89
C GLN A 99 3.17 24.66 27.33
N LYS A 100 2.80 25.82 27.89
CA LYS A 100 1.67 26.63 27.42
C LYS A 100 2.03 27.36 26.12
N LEU A 101 1.29 27.07 25.04
CA LEU A 101 1.44 27.74 23.74
C LEU A 101 0.74 29.10 23.72
N GLY A 102 -0.45 29.19 24.32
CA GLY A 102 -1.28 30.38 24.28
C GLY A 102 -2.72 30.12 24.76
N THR A 103 -3.57 31.14 24.61
CA THR A 103 -4.99 31.07 24.93
C THR A 103 -5.84 31.20 23.68
N ILE A 104 -6.93 30.45 23.58
CA ILE A 104 -7.90 30.55 22.49
C ILE A 104 -9.08 31.39 23.00
N PRO A 105 -9.34 32.58 22.41
CA PRO A 105 -10.44 33.44 22.83
C PRO A 105 -11.79 33.00 22.23
N PRO A 106 -12.93 33.44 22.81
CA PRO A 106 -14.26 33.23 22.24
C PRO A 106 -14.36 33.66 20.77
N GLY A 107 -15.13 32.91 19.98
CA GLY A 107 -15.29 33.11 18.55
C GLY A 107 -14.23 32.42 17.68
N ASN A 108 -13.11 31.97 18.27
CA ASN A 108 -12.08 31.26 17.54
C ASN A 108 -12.33 29.74 17.49
N SER A 109 -11.89 29.16 16.39
CA SER A 109 -11.87 27.72 16.18
C SER A 109 -10.59 27.07 16.71
N PHE A 110 -10.65 25.76 16.93
CA PHE A 110 -9.47 24.92 17.13
C PHE A 110 -9.71 23.49 16.63
N GLY A 111 -8.61 22.80 16.33
CA GLY A 111 -8.63 21.45 15.76
C GLY A 111 -8.73 21.41 14.23
N GLU A 112 -8.75 22.56 13.57
CA GLU A 112 -8.65 22.71 12.12
C GLU A 112 -7.35 22.15 11.57
N MET A 113 -6.25 22.24 12.33
CA MET A 113 -4.94 21.80 11.86
C MET A 113 -4.93 20.31 11.52
N ALA A 114 -5.32 19.48 12.48
CA ALA A 114 -5.42 18.04 12.30
C ALA A 114 -6.46 17.68 11.22
N LEU A 115 -7.59 18.39 11.17
CA LEU A 115 -8.67 18.11 10.23
C LEU A 115 -8.32 18.43 8.77
N LEU A 116 -7.58 19.52 8.53
CA LEU A 116 -7.21 20.01 7.20
C LEU A 116 -5.88 19.45 6.69
N SER A 117 -4.93 19.15 7.58
CA SER A 117 -3.64 18.55 7.22
C SER A 117 -3.64 17.03 7.24
N GLY A 118 -4.68 16.43 7.84
CA GLY A 118 -4.77 14.98 7.99
C GLY A 118 -3.74 14.41 8.97
N THR A 119 -3.18 15.22 9.85
CA THR A 119 -2.20 14.83 10.88
C THR A 119 -2.87 14.60 12.24
N THR A 120 -2.10 14.13 13.22
CA THR A 120 -2.54 14.05 14.63
C THR A 120 -2.80 15.44 15.21
N ARG A 121 -3.46 15.49 16.36
CA ARG A 121 -3.65 16.73 17.12
C ARG A 121 -2.28 17.32 17.49
N THR A 122 -2.04 18.55 17.08
CA THR A 122 -0.76 19.25 17.28
C THR A 122 -0.57 19.77 18.70
N ALA A 123 -1.65 19.92 19.46
CA ALA A 123 -1.63 20.45 20.83
C ALA A 123 -2.80 19.91 21.65
N THR A 124 -2.60 19.89 22.97
CA THR A 124 -3.64 19.61 23.95
C THR A 124 -4.39 20.91 24.25
N VAL A 125 -5.73 20.87 24.24
CA VAL A 125 -6.58 22.02 24.56
C VAL A 125 -7.43 21.70 25.78
N SER A 126 -7.36 22.56 26.80
CA SER A 126 -8.11 22.42 28.05
C SER A 126 -8.74 23.74 28.48
N VAL A 127 -9.78 23.67 29.31
CA VAL A 127 -10.36 24.87 29.94
C VAL A 127 -9.40 25.44 30.96
N ALA A 128 -9.19 26.76 30.98
CA ALA A 128 -8.34 27.41 31.97
C ALA A 128 -8.79 27.06 33.40
N GLY A 129 -7.85 26.58 34.24
CA GLY A 129 -8.18 26.05 35.57
C GLY A 129 -8.77 27.08 36.55
N SER A 130 -8.50 28.36 36.35
CA SER A 130 -9.00 29.46 37.19
C SER A 130 -10.11 30.28 36.54
N GLY A 131 -10.72 29.80 35.44
CA GLY A 131 -11.73 30.50 34.66
C GLY A 131 -13.17 30.01 34.89
N PRO A 132 -14.18 30.69 34.30
CA PRO A 132 -15.54 30.16 34.21
C PRO A 132 -15.59 28.90 33.33
N PRO A 133 -16.65 28.08 33.44
CA PRO A 133 -16.85 26.95 32.52
C PRO A 133 -16.86 27.43 31.07
N ALA A 134 -16.33 26.60 30.17
CA ALA A 134 -16.27 26.93 28.74
C ALA A 134 -17.46 26.31 28.00
N LEU A 135 -18.06 27.10 27.11
CA LEU A 135 -19.11 26.64 26.21
C LEU A 135 -18.51 26.47 24.81
N VAL A 136 -18.57 25.24 24.29
CA VAL A 136 -17.85 24.84 23.07
C VAL A 136 -18.79 24.15 22.10
N LEU A 137 -18.76 24.57 20.84
CA LEU A 137 -19.42 23.88 19.74
C LEU A 137 -18.50 22.79 19.21
N GLU A 138 -18.95 21.55 19.29
CA GLU A 138 -18.33 20.38 18.67
C GLU A 138 -18.99 20.12 17.32
N LEU A 139 -18.19 20.16 16.25
CA LEU A 139 -18.63 20.01 14.87
C LEU A 139 -17.93 18.82 14.23
N THR A 140 -18.70 17.97 13.56
CA THR A 140 -18.15 16.85 12.77
C THR A 140 -17.78 17.31 11.35
N ARG A 141 -16.89 16.57 10.67
CA ARG A 141 -16.43 16.89 9.30
C ARG A 141 -17.55 17.22 8.29
N PRO A 142 -18.72 16.54 8.28
CA PRO A 142 -19.83 16.91 7.40
C PRO A 142 -20.37 18.34 7.62
N ALA A 143 -20.34 18.87 8.85
CA ALA A 143 -20.73 20.26 9.10
C ALA A 143 -19.80 21.22 8.37
N ILE A 144 -18.48 20.97 8.39
CA ILE A 144 -17.50 21.83 7.74
C ILE A 144 -17.73 21.89 6.24
N ARG A 145 -18.10 20.76 5.61
CA ARG A 145 -18.45 20.73 4.17
C ARG A 145 -19.58 21.71 3.84
N LEU A 146 -20.58 21.81 4.71
CA LEU A 146 -21.71 22.73 4.55
C LEU A 146 -21.29 24.17 4.89
N LEU A 147 -20.55 24.36 5.98
CA LEU A 147 -20.06 25.67 6.43
C LEU A 147 -19.06 26.32 5.46
N ARG A 148 -18.28 25.53 4.70
CA ARG A 148 -17.36 26.05 3.66
C ARG A 148 -18.06 26.78 2.51
N LYS A 149 -19.39 26.67 2.37
CA LYS A 149 -20.17 27.49 1.45
C LYS A 149 -20.27 28.95 1.92
N LEU A 150 -20.03 29.20 3.20
CA LEU A 150 -20.17 30.52 3.84
C LEU A 150 -18.84 31.30 3.74
N PRO A 151 -18.81 32.47 3.07
CA PRO A 151 -17.58 33.24 2.90
C PRO A 151 -16.90 33.66 4.22
N ARG A 152 -17.67 34.05 5.24
CA ARG A 152 -17.08 34.43 6.56
C ARG A 152 -16.41 33.25 7.23
N PHE A 153 -17.01 32.07 7.12
CA PHE A 153 -16.46 30.85 7.69
C PHE A 153 -15.09 30.55 7.08
N VAL A 154 -15.00 30.49 5.75
CA VAL A 154 -13.74 30.19 5.03
C VAL A 154 -12.64 31.20 5.37
N LYS A 155 -12.94 32.50 5.29
CA LYS A 155 -11.95 33.56 5.57
C LYS A 155 -11.41 33.48 7.00
N THR A 156 -12.26 33.20 7.96
CA THR A 156 -11.87 33.12 9.37
C THR A 156 -11.10 31.82 9.65
N LEU A 157 -11.52 30.71 9.05
CA LEU A 157 -10.84 29.41 9.18
C LEU A 157 -9.41 29.49 8.63
N ASP A 158 -9.24 30.04 7.43
CA ASP A 158 -7.92 30.22 6.80
C ASP A 158 -7.01 31.12 7.63
N ARG A 159 -7.56 32.21 8.19
CA ARG A 159 -6.83 33.11 9.09
C ARG A 159 -6.35 32.37 10.35
N ASN A 160 -7.24 31.63 11.01
CA ASN A 160 -6.92 30.88 12.23
C ASN A 160 -5.87 29.81 11.95
N TYR A 161 -6.05 29.04 10.87
CA TYR A 161 -5.12 28.00 10.45
C TYR A 161 -3.70 28.53 10.21
N ARG A 162 -3.56 29.65 9.48
CA ARG A 162 -2.25 30.29 9.22
C ARG A 162 -1.62 30.84 10.50
N ASN A 163 -2.41 31.49 11.36
CA ASN A 163 -1.93 32.06 12.62
C ASN A 163 -1.44 30.97 13.60
N TYR A 164 -2.16 29.85 13.69
CA TYR A 164 -1.75 28.72 14.52
C TYR A 164 -0.56 27.98 13.94
N GLY A 165 -0.49 27.80 12.61
CA GLY A 165 0.69 27.24 11.94
C GLY A 165 1.96 28.06 12.21
N LEU A 166 1.86 29.39 12.19
CA LEU A 166 2.97 30.28 12.54
C LEU A 166 3.32 30.21 14.04
N THR A 167 2.32 30.21 14.93
CA THR A 167 2.53 30.05 16.38
C THR A 167 3.24 28.72 16.71
N LEU A 168 2.89 27.63 16.04
CA LEU A 168 3.56 26.35 16.19
C LEU A 168 5.02 26.42 15.72
N ALA A 169 5.30 27.03 14.56
CA ALA A 169 6.67 27.25 14.10
C ALA A 169 7.49 28.10 15.09
N ILE A 170 6.87 29.12 15.68
CA ILE A 170 7.48 29.95 16.74
C ILE A 170 7.72 29.15 18.02
N ASN A 171 6.83 28.22 18.38
CA ASN A 171 7.08 27.38 19.56
C ASN A 171 8.17 26.35 19.29
N GLU A 172 8.24 25.82 18.07
CA GLU A 172 9.32 24.93 17.64
C GLU A 172 10.69 25.63 17.70
N LEU A 173 10.72 26.94 17.41
CA LEU A 173 11.89 27.81 17.64
C LEU A 173 12.29 27.88 19.12
N LYS A 174 11.32 27.97 20.04
CA LYS A 174 11.57 28.05 21.50
C LYS A 174 12.22 26.83 22.10
N GLN A 175 12.08 25.69 21.46
CA GLN A 175 12.64 24.42 21.91
C GLN A 175 14.09 24.20 21.45
N SER A 176 14.67 25.11 20.65
CA SER A 176 16.09 25.05 20.30
C SER A 176 16.92 25.71 21.41
N ASP A 177 17.78 24.93 22.07
CA ASP A 177 18.63 25.34 23.20
C ASP A 177 19.62 26.50 22.89
N GLN A 178 19.67 26.97 21.64
CA GLN A 178 20.68 27.91 21.16
C GLN A 178 20.22 29.37 21.03
N VAL A 179 18.94 29.70 21.26
CA VAL A 179 18.41 31.06 21.08
C VAL A 179 17.63 31.54 22.31
N GLN A 180 18.11 32.60 22.96
CA GLN A 180 17.28 33.36 23.91
C GLN A 180 16.25 34.16 23.11
N LEU A 181 14.99 33.72 23.16
CA LEU A 181 13.91 34.36 22.42
C LEU A 181 13.33 35.51 23.23
N ASP A 182 13.97 36.66 23.12
CA ASP A 182 13.41 37.90 23.66
C ASP A 182 12.11 38.29 22.93
N PRO A 183 11.18 38.98 23.60
CA PRO A 183 9.93 39.45 22.99
C PRO A 183 10.14 40.30 21.72
N SER A 184 11.27 41.01 21.63
CA SER A 184 11.69 41.77 20.45
C SER A 184 11.94 40.86 19.25
N PHE A 185 12.70 39.78 19.43
CA PHE A 185 12.97 38.79 18.39
C PHE A 185 11.68 38.16 17.88
N LEU A 186 10.78 37.75 18.78
CA LEU A 186 9.51 37.13 18.39
C LEU A 186 8.66 38.04 17.51
N LYS A 187 8.68 39.35 17.80
CA LYS A 187 8.01 40.35 16.97
C LYS A 187 8.69 40.49 15.61
N SER A 188 10.01 40.64 15.57
CA SER A 188 10.79 40.71 14.31
C SER A 188 10.58 39.47 13.44
N PHE A 189 10.54 38.28 14.04
CA PHE A 189 10.31 37.03 13.33
C PHE A 189 8.88 36.93 12.79
N ASN A 190 7.87 37.29 13.59
CA ASN A 190 6.48 37.32 13.15
C ASN A 190 6.25 38.31 11.99
N ASP A 191 6.98 39.42 11.97
CA ASP A 191 6.93 40.40 10.87
C ASP A 191 7.69 39.93 9.61
N ALA A 192 8.67 39.04 9.77
CA ALA A 192 9.50 38.52 8.68
C ALA A 192 8.99 37.19 8.09
N ALA A 193 8.21 36.42 8.84
CA ALA A 193 7.80 35.07 8.50
C ALA A 193 6.31 34.96 8.18
N ARG A 194 5.96 34.10 7.22
CA ARG A 194 4.58 33.80 6.83
C ARG A 194 4.37 32.30 6.71
N PHE A 195 3.29 31.80 7.31
CA PHE A 195 2.82 30.44 7.06
C PHE A 195 1.98 30.40 5.78
N ALA A 196 2.38 29.57 4.82
CA ALA A 196 1.73 29.42 3.52
C ALA A 196 1.38 27.96 3.23
N VAL A 197 0.31 27.76 2.46
CA VAL A 197 -0.13 26.45 1.97
C VAL A 197 -0.24 26.55 0.46
N TYR A 198 0.39 25.61 -0.23
CA TYR A 198 0.41 25.53 -1.68
C TYR A 198 -0.31 24.27 -2.16
N GLU A 199 -1.04 24.41 -3.27
CA GLU A 199 -1.70 23.30 -3.95
C GLU A 199 -0.74 22.61 -4.93
N LYS A 200 -1.04 21.35 -5.27
CA LYS A 200 -0.28 20.57 -6.26
C LYS A 200 -0.18 21.33 -7.59
N GLY A 201 1.01 21.37 -8.17
CA GLY A 201 1.31 22.06 -9.43
C GLY A 201 1.71 23.54 -9.26
N SER A 202 1.61 24.11 -8.06
CA SER A 202 2.04 25.49 -7.81
C SER A 202 3.54 25.64 -8.06
N VAL A 203 3.93 26.60 -8.91
CA VAL A 203 5.34 26.99 -9.09
C VAL A 203 5.70 27.99 -8.01
N LEU A 204 6.69 27.67 -7.17
CA LEU A 204 7.14 28.57 -6.09
C LEU A 204 7.98 29.72 -6.64
N PHE A 205 8.88 29.39 -7.57
CA PHE A 205 9.79 30.29 -8.28
C PHE A 205 10.35 29.57 -9.50
N ARG A 206 10.85 30.35 -10.47
CA ARG A 206 11.49 29.85 -11.69
C ARG A 206 13.00 30.06 -11.64
N GLU A 207 13.69 29.27 -12.44
CA GLU A 207 15.12 29.47 -12.71
C GLU A 207 15.36 30.89 -13.23
N GLY A 208 16.35 31.58 -12.66
CA GLY A 208 16.67 32.98 -12.94
C GLY A 208 15.88 34.02 -12.13
N ASP A 209 14.84 33.61 -11.38
CA ASP A 209 14.13 34.55 -10.50
C ASP A 209 15.03 34.98 -9.32
N PRO A 210 14.93 36.23 -8.82
CA PRO A 210 15.70 36.68 -7.66
C PRO A 210 15.23 35.98 -6.37
N VAL A 211 16.20 35.56 -5.55
CA VAL A 211 15.94 34.87 -4.28
C VAL A 211 15.61 35.89 -3.19
N ASN A 212 14.31 36.09 -2.96
CA ASN A 212 13.79 37.07 -1.99
C ASN A 212 13.32 36.46 -0.66
N ARG A 213 13.17 35.14 -0.61
CA ARG A 213 12.56 34.41 0.52
C ARG A 213 13.28 33.08 0.73
N ILE A 214 13.39 32.69 2.01
CA ILE A 214 13.72 31.32 2.39
C ILE A 214 12.41 30.55 2.51
N PHE A 215 12.35 29.37 1.91
CA PHE A 215 11.21 28.46 2.06
C PHE A 215 11.61 27.29 2.94
N PHE A 216 10.95 27.10 4.08
CA PHE A 216 11.09 25.90 4.91
C PHE A 216 9.87 25.00 4.69
N VAL A 217 10.10 23.77 4.22
CA VAL A 217 9.04 22.80 3.92
C VAL A 217 8.64 22.10 5.21
N ARG A 218 7.43 22.36 5.72
CA ARG A 218 6.92 21.71 6.93
C ARG A 218 6.27 20.36 6.60
N SER A 219 5.51 20.31 5.53
CA SER A 219 4.87 19.09 5.03
C SER A 219 4.68 19.18 3.52
N GLY A 220 4.63 18.04 2.83
CA GLY A 220 4.50 17.95 1.37
C GLY A 220 5.84 17.85 0.64
N TRP A 221 5.78 18.02 -0.68
CA TRP A 221 6.90 17.76 -1.60
C TRP A 221 7.05 18.88 -2.63
N VAL A 222 8.30 19.20 -2.95
CA VAL A 222 8.68 20.17 -3.99
C VAL A 222 9.67 19.49 -4.93
N GLU A 223 9.38 19.46 -6.22
CA GLU A 223 10.34 19.03 -7.23
C GLU A 223 11.18 20.20 -7.70
N ARG A 224 12.49 19.98 -7.82
CA ARG A 224 13.41 20.93 -8.46
C ARG A 224 13.70 20.47 -9.88
N VAL A 225 13.49 21.35 -10.84
CA VAL A 225 13.77 21.10 -12.26
C VAL A 225 14.67 22.21 -12.80
N ALA A 226 15.62 21.87 -13.68
CA ALA A 226 16.46 22.86 -14.36
C ALA A 226 16.33 22.72 -15.88
N GLY A 227 16.55 23.82 -16.60
CA GLY A 227 16.65 23.82 -18.05
C GLY A 227 17.83 22.96 -18.54
N MET A 228 17.68 22.31 -19.69
CA MET A 228 18.73 21.44 -20.24
C MET A 228 19.99 22.22 -20.68
N ALA A 229 21.15 21.81 -20.15
CA ALA A 229 22.39 21.79 -20.94
C ALA A 229 22.46 20.43 -21.66
N PHE A 230 22.59 20.44 -22.98
CA PHE A 230 22.51 19.24 -23.84
C PHE A 230 23.45 18.10 -23.38
N ASN A 231 22.90 16.95 -22.98
CA ASN A 231 23.66 15.73 -22.65
C ASN A 231 23.16 14.52 -23.47
N PRO A 232 23.97 13.97 -24.39
CA PRO A 232 23.54 12.91 -25.29
C PRO A 232 23.21 11.56 -24.60
N LYS A 233 23.60 11.35 -23.33
CA LYS A 233 23.21 10.14 -22.58
C LYS A 233 21.82 10.21 -21.94
N ALA A 234 21.29 11.42 -21.71
CA ALA A 234 19.96 11.62 -21.13
C ALA A 234 18.85 11.60 -22.20
N ALA A 235 19.19 11.91 -23.45
CA ALA A 235 18.26 11.97 -24.58
C ALA A 235 17.57 10.63 -24.91
N GLU A 236 18.19 9.49 -24.57
CA GLU A 236 17.64 8.16 -24.86
C GLU A 236 16.45 7.78 -23.96
N LEU A 237 16.20 8.53 -22.86
CA LEU A 237 15.17 8.25 -21.85
C LEU A 237 14.00 9.25 -21.84
N LEU A 238 14.07 10.34 -22.60
CA LEU A 238 13.16 11.49 -22.50
C LEU A 238 12.34 11.73 -23.79
N ILE A 239 11.87 10.68 -24.45
CA ILE A 239 11.09 10.82 -25.70
C ILE A 239 9.69 11.43 -25.47
N GLU A 240 9.25 11.64 -24.22
CA GLU A 240 7.94 12.24 -23.92
C GLU A 240 7.99 13.20 -22.69
N SER A 241 8.45 14.44 -22.86
CA SER A 241 7.98 15.68 -22.18
C SER A 241 9.07 16.78 -22.12
N ASP A 242 8.59 18.04 -22.13
CA ASP A 242 9.17 19.38 -21.91
C ASP A 242 10.69 19.55 -21.68
N ASP A 243 11.24 20.69 -22.13
CA ASP A 243 12.65 21.13 -22.13
C ASP A 243 13.39 21.16 -20.76
N SER A 244 12.87 20.50 -19.71
CA SER A 244 13.37 20.51 -18.34
C SER A 244 13.73 19.10 -17.83
N VAL A 245 14.80 18.98 -17.06
CA VAL A 245 15.21 17.73 -16.39
C VAL A 245 14.92 17.82 -14.90
N SER A 246 14.25 16.80 -14.36
CA SER A 246 14.06 16.63 -12.92
C SER A 246 15.41 16.42 -12.24
N LEU A 247 15.73 17.28 -11.27
CA LEU A 247 16.98 17.24 -10.52
C LEU A 247 16.84 16.35 -9.29
N ASP A 248 15.84 16.65 -8.46
CA ASP A 248 15.46 15.89 -7.27
C ASP A 248 14.14 16.42 -6.65
N PHE A 249 13.78 15.83 -5.51
CA PHE A 249 12.63 16.22 -4.69
C PHE A 249 13.09 16.77 -3.34
N VAL A 250 12.29 17.67 -2.74
CA VAL A 250 12.57 18.30 -1.46
C VAL A 250 11.35 18.08 -0.58
N GLY A 251 11.52 17.27 0.46
CA GLY A 251 10.49 16.91 1.41
C GLY A 251 10.46 17.76 2.68
N ALA A 252 9.63 17.35 3.64
CA ALA A 252 9.51 17.98 4.95
C ALA A 252 10.85 18.06 5.70
N GLY A 253 11.06 19.14 6.46
CA GLY A 253 12.28 19.39 7.24
C GLY A 253 13.42 20.03 6.44
N LYS A 254 13.26 20.25 5.14
CA LYS A 254 14.27 20.89 4.27
C LYS A 254 13.94 22.36 3.99
N TYR A 255 14.93 23.11 3.53
CA TYR A 255 14.76 24.53 3.20
C TYR A 255 15.43 24.94 1.88
N LEU A 256 14.93 26.00 1.24
CA LEU A 256 15.43 26.52 -0.04
C LEU A 256 15.79 28.00 0.11
N GLY A 257 16.87 28.47 -0.52
CA GLY A 257 17.21 29.89 -0.61
C GLY A 257 18.11 30.43 0.51
N ILE A 258 18.72 29.56 1.32
CA ILE A 258 19.60 29.98 2.42
C ILE A 258 20.87 30.69 1.90
N GLU A 259 21.31 30.31 0.70
CA GLU A 259 22.50 30.82 0.00
C GLU A 259 22.41 32.31 -0.32
N ALA A 260 21.20 32.86 -0.38
CA ALA A 260 20.92 34.25 -0.68
C ALA A 260 20.96 35.17 0.56
N VAL A 261 21.10 34.62 1.78
CA VAL A 261 21.21 35.42 3.00
C VAL A 261 22.49 36.27 2.99
N GLY A 262 23.58 35.78 2.38
CA GLY A 262 24.88 36.45 2.33
C GLY A 262 25.25 37.08 0.97
N LYS A 263 24.36 37.08 -0.02
CA LYS A 263 24.61 37.57 -1.38
C LYS A 263 23.48 38.50 -1.81
N ASP A 264 23.78 39.69 -2.33
CA ASP A 264 22.75 40.67 -2.66
C ASP A 264 21.92 40.30 -3.91
N ASP A 265 22.57 39.77 -4.94
CA ASP A 265 21.97 39.41 -6.24
C ASP A 265 21.95 37.88 -6.47
N ALA A 266 21.44 37.13 -5.50
CA ALA A 266 21.26 35.69 -5.68
C ALA A 266 20.04 35.40 -6.56
N GLU A 267 20.21 34.55 -7.57
CA GLU A 267 19.15 34.03 -8.44
C GLU A 267 18.97 32.52 -8.21
N TRP A 268 17.76 32.02 -8.46
CA TRP A 268 17.49 30.58 -8.40
C TRP A 268 18.12 29.86 -9.58
N ASN A 269 18.90 28.80 -9.31
CA ASN A 269 19.52 27.96 -10.35
C ASN A 269 18.58 26.86 -10.89
N TYR A 270 17.31 26.88 -10.50
CA TYR A 270 16.31 25.86 -10.84
C TYR A 270 14.89 26.42 -10.61
N THR A 271 13.91 25.79 -11.23
CA THR A 271 12.49 26.01 -10.98
C THR A 271 12.00 25.03 -9.91
N ALA A 272 11.23 25.51 -8.94
CA ALA A 272 10.66 24.68 -7.88
C ALA A 272 9.14 24.54 -8.04
N ILE A 273 8.65 23.30 -8.16
CA ILE A 273 7.25 23.00 -8.41
C ILE A 273 6.70 22.08 -7.32
N VAL A 274 5.59 22.47 -6.72
CA VAL A 274 4.91 21.72 -5.67
C VAL A 274 4.24 20.46 -6.25
N ARG A 275 4.44 19.29 -5.63
CA ARG A 275 3.91 18.00 -6.12
C ARG A 275 2.77 17.40 -5.29
N GLY A 276 2.43 18.02 -4.17
CA GLY A 276 1.27 17.68 -3.33
C GLY A 276 0.79 18.89 -2.53
N ARG A 277 -0.18 18.74 -1.63
CA ARG A 277 -0.54 19.81 -0.68
C ARG A 277 0.65 20.05 0.24
N THR A 278 1.25 21.24 0.16
CA THR A 278 2.53 21.53 0.82
C THR A 278 2.39 22.73 1.74
N GLU A 279 2.71 22.53 3.03
CA GLU A 279 2.73 23.58 4.04
C GLU A 279 4.16 24.09 4.20
N MET A 280 4.33 25.42 4.17
CA MET A 280 5.63 26.06 4.21
C MET A 280 5.66 27.24 5.16
N LEU A 281 6.84 27.48 5.70
CA LEU A 281 7.19 28.73 6.35
C LEU A 281 8.08 29.54 5.41
N GLU A 282 7.58 30.67 4.95
CA GLU A 282 8.34 31.63 4.16
C GLU A 282 8.97 32.66 5.09
N ILE A 283 10.24 32.99 4.88
CA ILE A 283 10.96 34.01 5.65
C ILE A 283 11.57 35.02 4.68
N ALA A 284 11.24 36.29 4.83
CA ALA A 284 11.76 37.35 3.95
C ALA A 284 13.25 37.58 4.16
N ILE A 285 14.05 37.46 3.11
CA ILE A 285 15.52 37.58 3.19
C ILE A 285 15.94 39.02 3.52
N THR A 286 15.23 40.02 3.00
CA THR A 286 15.52 41.44 3.29
C THR A 286 15.51 41.72 4.79
N ARG A 287 14.51 41.19 5.51
CA ARG A 287 14.41 41.32 6.98
C ARG A 287 15.55 40.62 7.71
N LEU A 288 16.05 39.50 7.18
CA LEU A 288 17.23 38.80 7.74
C LEU A 288 18.54 39.55 7.48
N ARG A 289 18.63 40.36 6.41
CA ARG A 289 19.81 41.19 6.15
C ARG A 289 19.84 42.41 7.07
N ASP A 290 18.67 42.98 7.36
CA ASP A 290 18.52 44.18 8.19
C ASP A 290 18.72 43.89 9.70
N ASP A 291 18.38 42.68 10.16
CA ASP A 291 18.41 42.30 11.58
C ASP A 291 19.35 41.10 11.81
N GLY A 292 20.53 41.39 12.37
CA GLY A 292 21.56 40.39 12.63
C GLY A 292 21.20 39.37 13.70
N GLU A 293 20.38 39.74 14.70
CA GLU A 293 19.88 38.83 15.73
C GLU A 293 18.83 37.89 15.14
N LEU A 294 17.90 38.44 14.34
CA LEU A 294 16.92 37.67 13.60
C LEU A 294 17.59 36.64 12.69
N ARG A 295 18.62 37.06 11.95
CA ARG A 295 19.41 36.19 11.09
C ARG A 295 20.04 35.03 11.86
N ALA A 296 20.69 35.31 12.99
CA ALA A 296 21.32 34.28 13.81
C ALA A 296 20.29 33.26 14.34
N GLY A 297 19.14 33.73 14.83
CA GLY A 297 18.08 32.86 15.34
C GLY A 297 17.44 31.99 14.24
N VAL A 298 17.17 32.55 13.06
CA VAL A 298 16.61 31.79 11.93
C VAL A 298 17.60 30.77 11.37
N LEU A 299 18.89 31.10 11.27
CA LEU A 299 19.90 30.13 10.83
C LEU A 299 20.08 28.99 11.86
N SER A 300 20.04 29.30 13.16
CA SER A 300 20.04 28.28 14.22
C SER A 300 18.80 27.39 14.15
N PHE A 301 17.63 27.95 13.88
CA PHE A 301 16.40 27.18 13.66
C PHE A 301 16.50 26.21 12.48
N LEU A 302 16.92 26.73 11.32
CA LEU A 302 17.05 25.93 10.11
C LEU A 302 18.08 24.82 10.31
N SER A 303 19.20 25.10 10.98
CA SER A 303 20.25 24.10 11.25
C SER A 303 19.90 23.08 12.34
N SER A 304 19.13 23.47 13.37
CA SER A 304 18.69 22.55 14.44
C SER A 304 17.56 21.62 14.02
N ARG A 305 16.69 22.05 13.08
CA ARG A 305 15.53 21.30 12.62
C ARG A 305 15.73 20.59 11.29
N ALA A 306 16.66 21.06 10.44
CA ALA A 306 16.92 20.37 9.19
C ALA A 306 17.71 19.08 9.48
N GLU A 307 17.13 17.94 9.12
CA GLU A 307 17.78 16.63 9.23
C GLU A 307 19.10 16.58 8.42
N ALA A 308 19.23 17.45 7.41
CA ALA A 308 20.48 17.90 6.78
C ALA A 308 20.17 19.14 5.91
N ALA A 309 21.19 19.94 5.56
CA ALA A 309 21.05 20.97 4.52
C ALA A 309 20.42 20.37 3.25
N SER A 310 19.65 21.17 2.50
CA SER A 310 19.15 20.72 1.20
C SER A 310 20.33 20.31 0.33
N PRO A 311 20.26 19.15 -0.36
CA PRO A 311 21.37 18.68 -1.18
C PRO A 311 21.74 19.75 -2.19
N GLU A 312 23.05 19.96 -2.37
CA GLU A 312 23.56 20.80 -3.46
C GLU A 312 22.99 20.25 -4.77
N VAL A 313 22.45 21.15 -5.58
CA VAL A 313 21.85 20.78 -6.86
C VAL A 313 22.95 20.24 -7.76
N THR A 314 22.93 18.94 -8.02
CA THR A 314 23.82 18.34 -9.02
C THR A 314 23.21 18.53 -10.41
N PRO A 315 23.95 19.07 -11.40
CA PRO A 315 23.43 19.31 -12.76
C PRO A 315 22.93 18.04 -13.46
N HIS A 316 23.46 16.88 -13.06
CA HIS A 316 23.04 15.58 -13.55
C HIS A 316 22.91 14.59 -12.38
N PRO A 317 21.72 14.02 -12.17
CA PRO A 317 21.53 13.03 -11.12
C PRO A 317 22.31 11.75 -11.43
N ALA A 318 22.92 11.16 -10.39
CA ALA A 318 23.80 10.00 -10.52
C ALA A 318 23.06 8.72 -10.98
N ASP A 319 21.76 8.60 -10.69
CA ASP A 319 20.90 7.50 -11.13
C ASP A 319 19.49 7.99 -11.48
N THR A 320 19.25 8.25 -12.77
CA THR A 320 17.95 8.68 -13.30
C THR A 320 16.81 7.71 -12.98
N ARG A 321 17.11 6.42 -12.78
CA ARG A 321 16.08 5.41 -12.45
C ARG A 321 15.48 5.61 -11.06
N SER A 322 16.30 6.01 -10.09
CA SER A 322 15.82 6.32 -8.73
C SER A 322 14.92 7.54 -8.73
N LEU A 323 15.24 8.56 -9.54
CA LEU A 323 14.39 9.74 -9.71
C LEU A 323 13.06 9.42 -10.41
N LEU A 324 13.08 8.62 -11.47
CA LEU A 324 11.86 8.19 -12.15
C LEU A 324 10.94 7.39 -11.22
N ALA A 325 11.53 6.52 -10.36
CA ALA A 325 10.77 5.80 -9.34
C ALA A 325 10.14 6.77 -8.32
N ALA A 326 10.93 7.69 -7.76
CA ALA A 326 10.45 8.70 -6.81
C ALA A 326 9.36 9.61 -7.40
N SER A 327 9.52 10.05 -8.66
CA SER A 327 8.51 10.83 -9.37
C SER A 327 7.20 10.06 -9.46
N ARG A 328 7.26 8.79 -9.90
CA ARG A 328 6.09 7.93 -10.01
C ARG A 328 5.44 7.69 -8.64
N GLU A 329 6.22 7.52 -7.59
CA GLU A 329 5.73 7.33 -6.22
C GLU A 329 4.97 8.56 -5.69
N ILE A 330 5.51 9.76 -5.90
CA ILE A 330 4.88 11.02 -5.47
C ILE A 330 3.66 11.34 -6.33
N GLU A 331 3.76 11.21 -7.65
CA GLU A 331 2.66 11.50 -8.58
C GLU A 331 1.45 10.60 -8.34
N THR A 332 1.71 9.32 -8.08
CA THR A 332 0.67 8.32 -7.79
C THR A 332 0.16 8.38 -6.36
N GLY A 333 0.72 9.22 -5.49
CA GLY A 333 0.25 9.44 -4.12
C GLY A 333 0.46 8.26 -3.16
N VAL A 334 1.24 7.23 -3.54
CA VAL A 334 1.51 6.07 -2.65
C VAL A 334 2.23 6.49 -1.36
N VAL A 335 2.96 7.61 -1.41
CA VAL A 335 3.69 8.23 -0.29
C VAL A 335 2.79 8.89 0.74
N ASP A 336 1.54 9.18 0.37
CA ASP A 336 0.54 9.80 1.24
C ASP A 336 -0.27 8.76 2.04
N GLY A 337 -0.08 7.47 1.72
CA GLY A 337 -0.58 6.36 2.51
C GLY A 337 -0.01 6.35 3.93
N VAL A 338 -0.80 5.84 4.89
CA VAL A 338 -0.30 5.53 6.25
C VAL A 338 -0.08 4.03 6.40
N ASN A 339 -0.85 3.22 5.66
CA ASN A 339 -0.73 1.78 5.66
C ASN A 339 -0.82 1.26 4.23
N LEU A 340 0.33 1.06 3.60
CA LEU A 340 0.42 0.64 2.21
C LEU A 340 0.56 -0.87 2.13
N LEU A 341 -0.34 -1.53 1.39
CA LEU A 341 -0.16 -2.93 1.04
C LEU A 341 0.71 -3.01 -0.21
N VAL A 342 1.81 -3.75 -0.13
CA VAL A 342 2.79 -3.88 -1.21
C VAL A 342 2.93 -5.34 -1.63
N MET A 343 3.00 -5.58 -2.93
CA MET A 343 3.18 -6.90 -3.54
C MET A 343 4.48 -6.97 -4.34
N ASP A 344 5.42 -7.80 -3.92
CA ASP A 344 6.62 -8.13 -4.70
C ASP A 344 6.27 -9.10 -5.82
N MET A 345 6.36 -8.59 -7.06
CA MET A 345 5.95 -9.34 -8.24
C MET A 345 6.91 -10.48 -8.58
N ALA A 346 8.18 -10.38 -8.15
CA ALA A 346 9.17 -11.44 -8.33
C ALA A 346 8.97 -12.62 -7.35
N LYS A 347 8.14 -12.45 -6.32
CA LYS A 347 7.71 -13.52 -5.39
C LYS A 347 6.26 -13.96 -5.61
N CYS A 348 5.44 -13.15 -6.28
CA CYS A 348 4.04 -13.43 -6.47
C CYS A 348 3.81 -14.54 -7.50
N ILE A 349 3.22 -15.67 -7.06
CA ILE A 349 2.83 -16.78 -7.94
C ILE A 349 1.42 -16.61 -8.56
N ARG A 350 0.87 -15.39 -8.52
CA ARG A 350 -0.44 -15.02 -9.11
C ARG A 350 -1.61 -15.95 -8.71
N CYS A 351 -1.57 -16.55 -7.52
CA CYS A 351 -2.54 -17.56 -7.08
C CYS A 351 -3.92 -17.03 -6.65
N GLY A 352 -4.08 -15.71 -6.46
CA GLY A 352 -5.35 -15.09 -6.05
C GLY A 352 -5.78 -15.32 -4.58
N ASN A 353 -4.98 -16.04 -3.79
CA ASN A 353 -5.36 -16.43 -2.42
C ASN A 353 -5.58 -15.23 -1.48
N CYS A 354 -4.93 -14.10 -1.73
CA CYS A 354 -5.11 -12.87 -0.96
C CYS A 354 -6.51 -12.26 -1.12
N SER A 355 -7.00 -12.13 -2.36
CA SER A 355 -8.37 -11.68 -2.66
C SER A 355 -9.41 -12.67 -2.16
N LEU A 356 -9.16 -13.98 -2.36
CA LEU A 356 -10.05 -15.03 -1.85
C LEU A 356 -10.15 -15.01 -0.32
N ALA A 357 -9.03 -14.87 0.38
CA ALA A 357 -9.02 -14.76 1.83
C ALA A 357 -9.80 -13.54 2.32
N CYS A 358 -9.61 -12.39 1.66
CA CYS A 358 -10.35 -11.17 1.96
C CYS A 358 -11.87 -11.40 1.80
N HIS A 359 -12.29 -11.99 0.67
CA HIS A 359 -13.68 -12.36 0.44
C HIS A 359 -14.23 -13.33 1.48
N LYS A 360 -13.50 -14.39 1.85
CA LYS A 360 -13.95 -15.37 2.85
C LYS A 360 -14.13 -14.76 4.24
N VAL A 361 -13.34 -13.74 4.59
CA VAL A 361 -13.45 -13.03 5.88
C VAL A 361 -14.59 -12.01 5.87
N HIS A 362 -14.77 -11.25 4.80
CA HIS A 362 -15.68 -10.10 4.78
C HIS A 362 -16.98 -10.31 3.98
N GLY A 363 -17.13 -11.43 3.26
CA GLY A 363 -18.25 -11.72 2.35
C GLY A 363 -18.12 -11.08 0.96
N HIS A 364 -17.14 -10.19 0.76
CA HIS A 364 -16.78 -9.54 -0.49
C HIS A 364 -15.27 -9.25 -0.46
N THR A 365 -14.61 -9.25 -1.62
CA THR A 365 -13.19 -8.86 -1.65
C THR A 365 -13.07 -7.35 -1.52
N ARG A 366 -12.17 -6.90 -0.66
CA ARG A 366 -11.76 -5.49 -0.50
C ARG A 366 -10.34 -5.27 -1.04
N LEU A 367 -9.85 -6.24 -1.81
CA LEU A 367 -8.52 -6.27 -2.42
C LEU A 367 -8.64 -6.73 -3.86
N VAL A 368 -8.29 -5.84 -4.78
CA VAL A 368 -8.13 -6.16 -6.20
C VAL A 368 -6.64 -6.18 -6.52
N ARG A 369 -6.20 -7.19 -7.27
CA ARG A 369 -4.78 -7.41 -7.61
C ARG A 369 -4.33 -6.57 -8.82
N ARG A 370 -4.94 -5.41 -9.01
CA ARG A 370 -4.57 -4.36 -9.97
C ARG A 370 -4.21 -3.12 -9.16
N GLY A 371 -3.51 -2.15 -9.72
CA GLY A 371 -3.20 -0.91 -8.99
C GLY A 371 -1.94 -0.24 -9.51
N ILE A 372 -1.23 0.44 -8.63
CA ILE A 372 -0.07 1.25 -9.00
C ILE A 372 1.16 0.36 -9.12
N HIS A 373 1.86 0.49 -10.24
CA HIS A 373 3.09 -0.24 -10.53
C HIS A 373 4.30 0.67 -10.36
N ILE A 374 5.30 0.17 -9.64
CA ILE A 374 6.52 0.93 -9.33
C ILE A 374 7.70 0.02 -9.65
N GLU A 375 8.54 0.46 -10.59
CA GLU A 375 9.82 -0.16 -10.87
C GLU A 375 10.91 0.69 -10.24
N ARG A 376 11.74 0.06 -9.40
CA ARG A 376 12.80 0.76 -8.67
C ARG A 376 14.10 -0.02 -8.67
N PRO A 377 15.27 0.62 -8.58
CA PRO A 377 16.53 -0.10 -8.47
C PRO A 377 16.59 -0.88 -7.14
N ILE A 378 17.13 -2.10 -7.16
CA ILE A 378 17.33 -2.90 -5.93
C ILE A 378 18.43 -2.28 -5.06
N ARG A 379 19.39 -1.61 -5.71
CA ARG A 379 20.45 -0.78 -5.11
C ARG A 379 20.82 0.31 -6.11
N PRO A 380 21.18 1.53 -5.66
CA PRO A 380 21.54 2.64 -6.57
C PRO A 380 22.63 2.27 -7.60
N THR A 381 23.58 1.42 -7.21
CA THR A 381 24.73 1.03 -8.04
C THR A 381 24.50 -0.21 -8.92
N ILE A 382 23.37 -0.92 -8.79
CA ILE A 382 23.14 -2.18 -9.51
C ILE A 382 22.11 -1.97 -10.64
N ALA A 383 22.37 -2.57 -11.81
CA ALA A 383 21.46 -2.58 -12.95
C ALA A 383 20.14 -3.37 -12.73
N ALA A 384 19.95 -3.96 -11.55
CA ALA A 384 18.81 -4.80 -11.24
C ALA A 384 17.68 -3.96 -10.63
N THR A 385 16.48 -4.13 -11.17
CA THR A 385 15.26 -3.47 -10.70
C THR A 385 14.35 -4.45 -9.98
N GLN A 386 13.56 -3.93 -9.05
CA GLN A 386 12.45 -4.59 -8.39
C GLN A 386 11.15 -4.05 -8.99
N SER A 387 10.24 -4.96 -9.34
CA SER A 387 8.88 -4.62 -9.75
C SER A 387 7.94 -4.82 -8.56
N VAL A 388 7.28 -3.75 -8.18
CA VAL A 388 6.38 -3.68 -7.04
C VAL A 388 4.98 -3.30 -7.52
N LEU A 389 3.97 -4.01 -7.04
CA LEU A 389 2.57 -3.65 -7.24
C LEU A 389 1.97 -3.21 -5.90
N VAL A 390 1.40 -2.02 -5.90
CA VAL A 390 0.51 -1.53 -4.84
C VAL A 390 -0.92 -1.85 -5.27
N PRO A 391 -1.51 -2.98 -4.82
CA PRO A 391 -2.88 -3.35 -5.20
C PRO A 391 -3.90 -2.30 -4.74
N THR A 392 -5.00 -2.20 -5.47
CA THR A 392 -6.19 -1.42 -5.15
C THR A 392 -6.79 -1.94 -3.84
N VAL A 393 -6.36 -1.28 -2.77
CA VAL A 393 -6.69 -1.48 -1.37
C VAL A 393 -6.61 -0.10 -0.71
N CYS A 394 -7.44 0.15 0.30
CA CYS A 394 -7.39 1.41 1.03
C CYS A 394 -6.00 1.59 1.66
N MET A 395 -5.35 2.73 1.36
CA MET A 395 -4.04 3.10 1.89
C MET A 395 -4.11 3.82 3.25
N HIS A 396 -5.34 4.05 3.74
CA HIS A 396 -5.62 4.85 4.95
C HIS A 396 -4.91 6.22 4.91
N CYS A 397 -4.97 6.87 3.74
CA CYS A 397 -4.26 8.11 3.37
C CYS A 397 -4.27 9.13 4.49
N ARG A 398 -3.20 9.91 4.64
CA ARG A 398 -3.09 10.97 5.64
C ARG A 398 -4.13 12.05 5.44
N ASP A 399 -4.14 12.66 4.26
CA ASP A 399 -5.28 13.45 3.79
C ASP A 399 -6.18 12.52 2.98
N ALA A 400 -7.41 12.32 3.42
CA ALA A 400 -8.33 11.40 2.79
C ALA A 400 -9.52 12.16 2.21
N GLU A 401 -9.59 12.19 0.89
CA GLU A 401 -10.64 12.85 0.13
C GLU A 401 -11.98 12.17 0.42
N CYS A 402 -12.01 10.84 0.55
CA CYS A 402 -13.21 10.07 0.84
C CYS A 402 -13.90 10.47 2.16
N LEU A 403 -13.15 10.98 3.14
CA LEU A 403 -13.70 11.55 4.37
C LEU A 403 -14.40 12.90 4.12
N THR A 404 -13.93 13.70 3.16
CA THR A 404 -14.54 15.00 2.81
C THR A 404 -15.86 14.83 2.06
N GLY A 405 -15.99 13.77 1.25
CA GLY A 405 -17.18 13.52 0.43
C GLY A 405 -18.39 12.99 1.18
N CYS A 406 -18.21 12.37 2.35
CA CYS A 406 -19.32 11.68 2.99
C CYS A 406 -20.34 12.65 3.61
N PRO A 407 -21.58 12.69 3.12
CA PRO A 407 -22.57 13.63 3.61
C PRO A 407 -23.10 13.27 4.99
N THR A 408 -22.95 12.03 5.46
CA THR A 408 -23.48 11.51 6.73
C THR A 408 -22.46 11.38 7.86
N GLY A 409 -21.17 11.59 7.57
CA GLY A 409 -20.11 11.29 8.53
C GLY A 409 -19.95 9.80 8.83
N ALA A 410 -20.46 8.92 7.96
CA ALA A 410 -20.34 7.48 8.12
C ALA A 410 -18.90 6.98 8.01
N ILE A 411 -18.02 7.72 7.34
CA ILE A 411 -16.59 7.45 7.27
C ILE A 411 -15.87 8.40 8.22
N ALA A 412 -15.03 7.86 9.09
CA ALA A 412 -14.28 8.61 10.08
C ALA A 412 -12.88 8.01 10.25
N ARG A 413 -11.95 8.83 10.75
CA ARG A 413 -10.66 8.36 11.26
C ARG A 413 -10.78 8.07 12.75
N PHE A 414 -10.38 6.87 13.15
CA PHE A 414 -10.35 6.41 14.54
C PHE A 414 -9.03 6.77 15.24
N PRO A 415 -8.96 6.67 16.58
CA PRO A 415 -7.78 7.08 17.35
C PRO A 415 -6.46 6.40 16.94
N ASP A 416 -6.53 5.18 16.39
CA ASP A 416 -5.36 4.44 15.88
C ASP A 416 -4.91 4.91 14.49
N GLY A 417 -5.54 5.95 13.93
CA GLY A 417 -5.25 6.50 12.61
C GLY A 417 -5.96 5.77 11.47
N GLU A 418 -6.63 4.64 11.74
CA GLU A 418 -7.39 3.93 10.72
C GLU A 418 -8.63 4.72 10.30
N ILE A 419 -8.83 4.86 9.00
CA ILE A 419 -10.11 5.30 8.43
C ILE A 419 -11.03 4.09 8.33
N ASP A 420 -12.27 4.16 8.81
CA ASP A 420 -13.30 3.13 8.55
C ASP A 420 -14.71 3.66 8.28
N ILE A 421 -15.54 2.84 7.64
CA ILE A 421 -16.93 3.16 7.29
C ILE A 421 -17.89 2.43 8.23
N ASN A 422 -18.68 3.21 8.97
CA ASN A 422 -19.77 2.71 9.78
C ASN A 422 -20.95 2.28 8.87
N PRO A 423 -21.28 0.97 8.80
CA PRO A 423 -22.34 0.49 7.92
C PRO A 423 -23.73 0.97 8.33
N THR A 424 -23.95 1.32 9.60
CA THR A 424 -25.23 1.79 10.13
C THR A 424 -25.54 3.19 9.62
N THR A 425 -24.56 4.09 9.68
CA THR A 425 -24.68 5.50 9.25
C THR A 425 -24.55 5.68 7.73
N CYS A 426 -23.96 4.71 7.02
CA CYS A 426 -23.78 4.78 5.58
C CYS A 426 -25.14 4.70 4.85
N ILE A 427 -25.46 5.71 4.03
CA ILE A 427 -26.67 5.77 3.19
C ILE A 427 -26.48 5.20 1.79
N GLY A 428 -25.26 4.79 1.42
CA GLY A 428 -24.98 4.20 0.10
C GLY A 428 -24.91 5.18 -1.07
N CYS A 429 -24.64 6.47 -0.83
CA CYS A 429 -24.61 7.51 -1.86
C CYS A 429 -23.51 7.35 -2.93
N GLY A 430 -22.38 6.71 -2.59
CA GLY A 430 -21.27 6.49 -3.53
C GLY A 430 -20.24 7.61 -3.61
N ASP A 431 -20.46 8.78 -3.00
CA ASP A 431 -19.53 9.93 -3.05
C ASP A 431 -18.11 9.58 -2.60
N CYS A 432 -17.97 8.75 -1.56
CA CYS A 432 -16.66 8.31 -1.11
C CYS A 432 -15.94 7.42 -2.14
N ALA A 433 -16.67 6.64 -2.93
CA ALA A 433 -16.11 5.77 -3.95
C ALA A 433 -15.64 6.59 -5.15
N THR A 434 -16.42 7.57 -5.60
CA THR A 434 -16.05 8.47 -6.70
C THR A 434 -14.88 9.38 -6.36
N GLN A 435 -14.73 9.77 -5.10
CA GLN A 435 -13.63 10.62 -4.64
C GLN A 435 -12.34 9.88 -4.31
N CYS A 436 -12.36 8.54 -4.22
CA CYS A 436 -11.14 7.79 -3.92
C CYS A 436 -10.24 7.76 -5.17
N PRO A 437 -9.05 8.39 -5.17
CA PRO A 437 -8.18 8.42 -6.35
C PRO A 437 -7.62 7.03 -6.71
N TYR A 438 -7.75 6.06 -5.80
CA TYR A 438 -7.20 4.70 -5.92
C TYR A 438 -8.26 3.64 -6.19
N ASP A 439 -9.53 4.02 -6.38
CA ASP A 439 -10.66 3.10 -6.57
C ASP A 439 -10.76 2.02 -5.45
N ALA A 440 -10.35 2.38 -4.23
CA ALA A 440 -10.22 1.46 -3.11
C ALA A 440 -11.52 1.21 -2.33
N ILE A 441 -12.62 1.87 -2.72
CA ILE A 441 -13.92 1.78 -2.07
C ILE A 441 -14.93 1.22 -3.07
N SER A 442 -15.49 0.06 -2.76
CA SER A 442 -16.49 -0.60 -3.60
C SER A 442 -17.89 -0.37 -3.03
N MET A 443 -18.88 -0.25 -3.92
CA MET A 443 -20.29 -0.22 -3.54
C MET A 443 -20.85 -1.64 -3.65
N ILE A 444 -21.33 -2.19 -2.54
CA ILE A 444 -21.96 -3.52 -2.51
C ILE A 444 -23.42 -3.41 -2.12
N ALA A 445 -24.24 -4.39 -2.50
CA ALA A 445 -25.53 -4.57 -1.86
C ALA A 445 -25.34 -4.74 -0.36
N ARG A 446 -26.14 -4.05 0.44
CA ARG A 446 -26.17 -4.31 1.88
C ARG A 446 -26.57 -5.78 2.07
N PRO A 447 -25.79 -6.57 2.82
CA PRO A 447 -26.15 -7.96 3.05
C PRO A 447 -27.54 -7.98 3.68
N GLY A 448 -28.51 -8.56 2.97
CA GLY A 448 -29.82 -8.83 3.53
C GLY A 448 -29.66 -9.74 4.76
N LYS A 449 -30.65 -9.75 5.65
CA LYS A 449 -30.80 -10.88 6.58
C LYS A 449 -31.09 -12.13 5.75
N VAL A 450 -30.08 -12.75 5.17
CA VAL A 450 -30.20 -14.10 4.61
C VAL A 450 -30.42 -14.98 5.82
N ALA A 451 -31.66 -15.43 6.02
CA ALA A 451 -31.96 -16.48 6.97
C ALA A 451 -31.09 -17.68 6.61
N ASP A 452 -30.17 -18.07 7.48
CA ASP A 452 -29.34 -19.25 7.31
C ASP A 452 -30.23 -20.49 7.44
N SER A 453 -30.94 -20.83 6.36
CA SER A 453 -31.77 -22.03 6.24
C SER A 453 -30.99 -23.23 5.72
N SER A 454 -29.65 -23.18 5.76
CA SER A 454 -28.82 -24.28 5.30
C SER A 454 -28.78 -25.40 6.37
N GLY A 455 -29.59 -26.45 6.16
CA GLY A 455 -29.57 -27.66 6.99
C GLY A 455 -28.21 -28.36 6.99
N ALA A 456 -27.89 -29.08 8.08
CA ALA A 456 -26.58 -29.70 8.31
C ALA A 456 -26.11 -30.61 7.16
N LEU A 457 -27.03 -31.28 6.46
CA LEU A 457 -26.75 -32.13 5.30
C LEU A 457 -26.20 -31.36 4.09
N GLN A 458 -26.68 -30.13 3.84
CA GLN A 458 -26.24 -29.31 2.72
C GLN A 458 -24.86 -28.69 2.96
N ARG A 459 -24.49 -28.46 4.22
CA ARG A 459 -23.13 -28.08 4.62
C ARG A 459 -22.13 -29.20 4.39
N ILE A 460 -22.53 -30.46 4.59
CA ILE A 460 -21.67 -31.61 4.31
C ILE A 460 -21.54 -31.81 2.79
N ALA A 461 -22.64 -31.71 2.03
CA ALA A 461 -22.60 -31.86 0.58
C ALA A 461 -21.72 -30.80 -0.13
N SER A 462 -21.74 -29.55 0.35
CA SER A 462 -20.90 -28.47 -0.20
C SER A 462 -19.40 -28.63 0.13
N VAL A 463 -19.03 -29.41 1.14
CA VAL A 463 -17.63 -29.80 1.40
C VAL A 463 -17.11 -30.79 0.35
N PHE A 464 -18.01 -31.59 -0.24
CA PHE A 464 -17.68 -32.58 -1.27
C PHE A 464 -18.06 -32.13 -2.69
N SER A 465 -18.61 -30.93 -2.88
CA SER A 465 -18.93 -30.42 -4.21
C SER A 465 -17.64 -30.01 -4.94
N LEU A 466 -17.29 -30.76 -5.99
CA LEU A 466 -16.16 -30.49 -6.89
C LEU A 466 -16.48 -29.43 -7.96
N GLY A 467 -17.67 -28.83 -7.93
CA GLY A 467 -18.09 -27.78 -8.85
C GLY A 467 -17.64 -26.39 -8.42
N GLU A 468 -17.41 -25.50 -9.39
CA GLU A 468 -17.16 -24.08 -9.11
C GLU A 468 -18.35 -23.48 -8.36
N THR A 469 -18.08 -22.82 -7.23
CA THR A 469 -19.09 -21.98 -6.58
C THR A 469 -19.47 -20.88 -7.57
N PRO A 470 -20.76 -20.79 -7.97
CA PRO A 470 -21.18 -19.75 -8.90
C PRO A 470 -20.85 -18.38 -8.31
N LEU A 471 -20.41 -17.47 -9.18
CA LEU A 471 -20.25 -16.07 -8.80
C LEU A 471 -21.59 -15.55 -8.27
N PRO A 472 -21.59 -14.72 -7.20
CA PRO A 472 -22.82 -14.09 -6.77
C PRO A 472 -23.42 -13.29 -7.92
N GLU A 473 -24.75 -13.29 -8.04
CA GLU A 473 -25.44 -12.52 -9.08
C GLU A 473 -25.02 -11.04 -9.02
N PRO A 474 -24.86 -10.38 -10.19
CA PRO A 474 -24.63 -8.94 -10.23
C PRO A 474 -25.71 -8.21 -9.43
N VAL A 475 -25.31 -7.18 -8.68
CA VAL A 475 -26.26 -6.39 -7.88
C VAL A 475 -27.14 -5.58 -8.84
N GLU A 476 -28.34 -6.07 -9.13
CA GLU A 476 -29.33 -5.35 -9.94
C GLU A 476 -30.08 -4.27 -9.13
N GLN A 477 -30.06 -4.36 -7.79
CA GLN A 477 -30.75 -3.43 -6.90
C GLN A 477 -29.86 -2.24 -6.50
N THR A 478 -30.12 -1.09 -7.11
CA THR A 478 -29.39 0.18 -6.88
C THR A 478 -29.81 0.93 -5.61
N GLU A 479 -30.88 0.50 -4.92
CA GLU A 479 -31.50 1.31 -3.87
C GLU A 479 -30.95 1.08 -2.44
N ASN A 480 -30.21 -0.02 -2.19
CA ASN A 480 -29.66 -0.33 -0.86
C ASN A 480 -28.17 -0.70 -0.90
N LEU A 481 -27.36 0.25 -1.36
CA LEU A 481 -25.91 0.09 -1.42
C LEU A 481 -25.23 0.41 -0.08
N LEU A 482 -24.06 -0.19 0.10
CA LEU A 482 -23.15 0.03 1.22
C LEU A 482 -21.75 0.23 0.65
N ALA A 483 -21.12 1.34 1.01
CA ALA A 483 -19.71 1.55 0.72
C ALA A 483 -18.86 0.64 1.62
N VAL A 484 -17.93 -0.11 1.01
CA VAL A 484 -17.01 -0.99 1.72
C VAL A 484 -15.60 -0.77 1.21
N LYS A 485 -14.63 -0.93 2.10
CA LYS A 485 -13.21 -0.79 1.80
C LYS A 485 -12.40 -1.66 2.75
N CYS A 486 -11.09 -1.76 2.51
CA CYS A 486 -10.19 -2.39 3.49
C CYS A 486 -10.28 -1.67 4.84
N ASN A 487 -10.44 -2.43 5.92
CA ASN A 487 -10.48 -1.94 7.30
C ASN A 487 -9.46 -2.66 8.17
N LEU A 488 -8.33 -3.08 7.58
CA LEU A 488 -7.26 -3.78 8.31
C LEU A 488 -7.72 -5.06 9.04
N CYS A 489 -8.77 -5.72 8.54
CA CYS A 489 -9.42 -6.86 9.21
C CYS A 489 -9.90 -6.54 10.65
N HIS A 490 -10.11 -5.27 10.98
CA HIS A 490 -10.70 -4.84 12.23
C HIS A 490 -12.14 -5.37 12.37
N GLY A 491 -12.53 -5.70 13.60
CA GLY A 491 -13.84 -6.30 13.90
C GLY A 491 -14.03 -7.73 13.36
N THR A 492 -12.96 -8.42 12.99
CA THR A 492 -13.02 -9.81 12.51
C THR A 492 -12.33 -10.77 13.48
N PRO A 493 -12.54 -12.10 13.38
CA PRO A 493 -11.79 -13.06 14.21
C PRO A 493 -10.28 -13.08 13.92
N MET A 494 -9.83 -12.38 12.85
CA MET A 494 -8.40 -12.13 12.62
C MET A 494 -7.83 -11.11 13.59
N ASN A 495 -8.62 -10.18 14.15
CA ASN A 495 -8.18 -9.17 15.12
C ASN A 495 -9.22 -9.03 16.24
N PRO A 496 -9.28 -10.01 17.18
CA PRO A 496 -10.18 -9.92 18.33
C PRO A 496 -9.76 -8.80 19.30
N ALA A 497 -10.71 -8.28 20.09
CA ALA A 497 -10.42 -7.27 21.10
C ALA A 497 -9.29 -7.72 22.05
N GLY A 498 -8.30 -6.85 22.27
CA GLY A 498 -7.12 -7.15 23.10
C GLY A 498 -5.99 -7.91 22.40
N ALA A 499 -6.05 -8.09 21.07
CA ALA A 499 -4.95 -8.69 20.31
C ALA A 499 -3.68 -7.82 20.37
N LYS A 500 -2.58 -8.37 20.92
CA LYS A 500 -1.27 -7.68 21.01
C LYS A 500 -0.58 -7.40 19.67
N ARG A 501 -0.98 -8.12 18.62
CA ARG A 501 -0.44 -8.01 17.26
C ARG A 501 -1.59 -8.10 16.28
N GLU A 502 -1.60 -7.21 15.30
CA GLU A 502 -2.51 -7.25 14.18
C GLU A 502 -2.15 -8.37 13.19
N ALA A 503 -3.16 -9.01 12.63
CA ALA A 503 -3.03 -10.04 11.61
C ALA A 503 -4.01 -9.76 10.47
N TYR A 504 -3.50 -9.70 9.25
CA TYR A 504 -4.29 -9.36 8.08
C TYR A 504 -4.50 -10.58 7.20
N SER A 505 -5.75 -10.82 6.80
CA SER A 505 -6.12 -12.03 6.05
C SER A 505 -5.37 -12.18 4.73
N CYS A 506 -5.11 -11.08 4.02
CA CYS A 506 -4.40 -11.07 2.74
C CYS A 506 -2.91 -11.48 2.88
N GLU A 507 -2.24 -11.04 3.94
CA GLU A 507 -0.83 -11.37 4.23
C GLU A 507 -0.69 -12.78 4.80
N GLU A 508 -1.51 -13.12 5.80
CA GLU A 508 -1.48 -14.43 6.45
C GLU A 508 -1.80 -15.57 5.48
N ASN A 509 -2.53 -15.30 4.40
CA ASN A 509 -2.85 -16.29 3.37
C ASN A 509 -1.99 -16.17 2.10
N CYS A 510 -0.91 -15.37 2.11
CA CYS A 510 0.06 -15.36 1.03
C CYS A 510 1.06 -16.54 1.20
N PRO A 511 1.08 -17.55 0.31
CA PRO A 511 1.93 -18.73 0.46
C PRO A 511 3.42 -18.45 0.22
N THR A 512 3.76 -17.41 -0.54
CA THR A 512 5.15 -17.02 -0.82
C THR A 512 5.61 -15.83 0.01
N GLY A 513 4.70 -15.21 0.78
CA GLY A 513 4.98 -13.99 1.51
C GLY A 513 5.29 -12.79 0.60
N ALA A 514 4.76 -12.78 -0.62
CA ALA A 514 4.88 -11.68 -1.58
C ALA A 514 4.11 -10.42 -1.19
N LEU A 515 3.11 -10.53 -0.30
CA LEU A 515 2.31 -9.42 0.20
C LEU A 515 2.72 -9.04 1.62
N VAL A 516 2.77 -7.73 1.88
CA VAL A 516 3.13 -7.18 3.19
C VAL A 516 2.66 -5.74 3.29
N ARG A 517 2.26 -5.31 4.48
CA ARG A 517 1.97 -3.91 4.78
C ARG A 517 3.20 -3.17 5.26
N VAL A 518 3.35 -1.94 4.80
CA VAL A 518 4.47 -1.05 5.14
C VAL A 518 4.01 0.37 5.38
N ASP A 519 4.83 1.09 6.13
CA ASP A 519 4.85 2.54 6.06
C ASP A 519 5.53 2.95 4.73
N PRO A 520 4.85 3.67 3.84
CA PRO A 520 5.42 4.03 2.55
C PRO A 520 6.66 4.93 2.68
N ARG A 521 6.78 5.77 3.70
CA ARG A 521 7.93 6.67 3.88
C ARG A 521 9.18 5.93 4.31
N GLU A 522 9.02 4.84 5.06
CA GLU A 522 10.14 3.96 5.41
C GLU A 522 10.49 3.00 4.26
N TYR A 523 9.50 2.60 3.46
CA TYR A 523 9.68 1.60 2.41
C TYR A 523 10.22 2.16 1.09
N PHE A 524 9.82 3.38 0.74
CA PHE A 524 10.32 4.12 -0.41
C PHE A 524 11.36 5.14 0.05
N ASP A 525 12.44 4.63 0.65
CA ASP A 525 13.50 5.48 1.19
C ASP A 525 14.37 6.12 0.11
N GLU A 526 14.22 5.74 -1.15
CA GLU A 526 14.72 6.46 -2.31
C GLU A 526 14.16 7.89 -2.38
N ILE A 527 12.91 8.10 -1.97
CA ILE A 527 12.38 9.45 -1.74
C ILE A 527 13.10 10.11 -0.56
N ASN A 528 13.49 9.33 0.44
CA ASN A 528 14.24 9.79 1.60
C ASN A 528 15.72 10.09 1.30
N GLU A 529 16.31 9.67 0.16
CA GLU A 529 17.65 10.14 -0.26
C GLU A 529 17.61 11.62 -0.70
N SER A 530 16.45 12.10 -1.17
CA SER A 530 16.14 13.52 -1.38
C SER A 530 15.82 14.26 -0.06
N ILE A 531 15.59 13.50 1.01
CA ILE A 531 15.62 13.90 2.41
C ILE A 531 16.94 13.40 3.06
N GLY A 532 18.11 13.66 2.46
CA GLY A 532 19.46 13.44 3.05
C GLY A 532 19.68 12.24 3.98
N LEU A 533 20.43 11.23 3.53
CA LEU A 533 20.84 10.06 4.33
C LEU A 533 21.47 10.42 5.69
N VAL A 534 20.89 9.92 6.78
CA VAL A 534 21.53 9.89 8.12
C VAL A 534 21.72 8.44 8.57
N ARG A 535 22.98 8.03 8.77
CA ARG A 535 23.33 6.79 9.49
C ARG A 535 22.87 6.91 10.94
N ARG A 536 22.12 5.91 11.45
CA ARG A 536 21.67 5.93 12.86
C ARG A 536 22.73 5.42 13.85
N SER A 537 23.68 4.58 13.43
CA SER A 537 24.87 4.15 14.21
C SER A 537 25.86 3.34 13.35
N ALA A 538 27.01 2.90 13.91
CA ALA A 538 27.95 1.98 13.26
C ALA A 538 27.34 0.62 12.85
N THR A 539 26.13 0.30 13.32
CA THR A 539 25.44 -0.98 13.10
C THR A 539 24.03 -0.84 12.50
N HIS A 540 23.61 0.34 12.04
CA HIS A 540 22.28 0.51 11.44
C HIS A 540 22.24 1.55 10.31
N ALA A 541 21.74 1.10 9.14
CA ALA A 541 21.40 1.89 7.97
C ALA A 541 20.31 1.17 7.11
N ILE A 542 19.32 1.94 6.65
CA ILE A 542 18.47 1.84 5.42
C ILE A 542 17.60 0.58 5.20
N GLY A 543 16.38 0.84 4.70
CA GLY A 543 15.28 -0.08 4.41
C GLY A 543 15.63 -1.12 3.35
N VAL A 544 16.24 -2.22 3.80
CA VAL A 544 16.30 -3.42 2.98
C VAL A 544 14.88 -3.92 2.80
N ASN A 545 14.35 -3.82 1.58
CA ASN A 545 13.36 -4.73 0.98
C ASN A 545 12.74 -5.65 2.03
N ILE A 546 11.66 -5.25 2.70
CA ILE A 546 10.86 -5.97 3.72
C ILE A 546 10.79 -7.51 3.55
N HIS A 547 10.87 -7.99 2.31
CA HIS A 547 10.95 -9.41 1.99
C HIS A 547 12.30 -10.11 2.28
N ARG A 548 13.36 -9.38 2.62
CA ARG A 548 14.68 -9.83 3.08
C ARG A 548 14.81 -9.74 4.61
N SER A 549 13.96 -8.98 5.30
CA SER A 549 13.99 -8.82 6.76
C SER A 549 13.12 -9.83 7.52
N ASP A 550 12.41 -10.74 6.83
CA ASP A 550 11.71 -11.86 7.49
C ASP A 550 12.73 -12.87 8.05
N ARG A 551 13.26 -12.54 9.24
CA ARG A 551 14.24 -13.35 9.97
C ARG A 551 13.70 -14.74 10.27
N LYS A 552 12.39 -14.88 10.54
CA LYS A 552 11.77 -16.17 10.83
C LYS A 552 11.78 -17.08 9.60
N ALA A 553 11.38 -16.56 8.43
CA ALA A 553 11.46 -17.32 7.18
C ALA A 553 12.91 -17.71 6.87
N THR A 554 13.85 -16.76 7.03
CA THR A 554 15.28 -16.98 6.77
C THR A 554 15.85 -18.06 7.70
N MET A 555 15.54 -18.01 8.99
CA MET A 555 15.96 -19.02 9.96
C MET A 555 15.35 -20.40 9.65
N LEU A 556 14.07 -20.46 9.29
CA LEU A 556 13.42 -21.70 8.89
C LEU A 556 14.02 -22.28 7.61
N HIS A 557 14.35 -21.45 6.62
CA HIS A 557 15.05 -21.86 5.41
C HIS A 557 16.45 -22.41 5.72
N ALA A 558 17.27 -21.65 6.45
CA ALA A 558 18.62 -22.06 6.82
C ALA A 558 18.61 -23.34 7.65
N GLY A 559 17.74 -23.41 8.65
CA GLY A 559 17.53 -24.60 9.48
C GLY A 559 17.05 -25.80 8.68
N GLY A 560 16.11 -25.60 7.75
CA GLY A 560 15.63 -26.65 6.84
C GLY A 560 16.73 -27.22 5.95
N ILE A 561 17.57 -26.35 5.36
CA ILE A 561 18.72 -26.77 4.55
C ILE A 561 19.72 -27.57 5.38
N ILE A 562 20.11 -27.05 6.55
CA ILE A 562 21.05 -27.73 7.46
C ILE A 562 20.48 -29.08 7.88
N ALA A 563 19.21 -29.14 8.27
CA ALA A 563 18.54 -30.38 8.64
C ALA A 563 18.52 -31.38 7.48
N THR A 564 18.25 -30.92 6.25
CA THR A 564 18.20 -31.78 5.06
C THR A 564 19.57 -32.40 4.78
N ILE A 565 20.63 -31.61 4.85
CA ILE A 565 22.02 -32.09 4.67
C ILE A 565 22.40 -33.07 5.78
N ALA A 566 22.11 -32.73 7.05
CA ALA A 566 22.42 -33.56 8.20
C ALA A 566 21.67 -34.89 8.19
N PHE A 567 20.36 -34.88 7.95
CA PHE A 567 19.54 -36.09 7.84
C PHE A 567 19.91 -36.92 6.61
N GLY A 568 20.28 -36.28 5.49
CA GLY A 568 20.79 -36.99 4.31
C GLY A 568 22.07 -37.76 4.61
N ALA A 569 23.05 -37.10 5.24
CA ALA A 569 24.29 -37.74 5.66
C ALA A 569 24.04 -38.86 6.69
N LEU A 570 23.17 -38.60 7.67
CA LEU A 570 22.78 -39.57 8.68
C LEU A 570 22.07 -40.78 8.05
N GLY A 571 21.19 -40.55 7.07
CA GLY A 571 20.47 -41.60 6.35
C GLY A 571 21.40 -42.51 5.55
N ILE A 572 22.37 -41.94 4.84
CA ILE A 572 23.41 -42.70 4.12
C ILE A 572 24.29 -43.51 5.09
N TRP A 573 24.66 -42.92 6.23
CA TRP A 573 25.42 -43.62 7.25
C TRP A 573 24.60 -44.74 7.92
N ALA A 574 23.35 -44.47 8.26
CA ALA A 574 22.45 -45.41 8.92
C ALA A 574 22.16 -46.62 8.03
N THR A 575 21.89 -46.41 6.74
CA THR A 575 21.70 -47.50 5.76
C THR A 575 22.94 -48.37 5.58
N ARG A 576 24.15 -47.82 5.78
CA ARG A 576 25.41 -48.59 5.71
C ARG A 576 25.75 -49.32 7.01
N LYS A 577 25.39 -48.75 8.17
CA LYS A 577 25.85 -49.23 9.48
C LYS A 577 24.85 -50.16 10.20
N PHE A 578 23.56 -49.88 10.09
CA PHE A 578 22.54 -50.68 10.77
C PHE A 578 21.90 -51.65 9.78
N SER A 579 21.93 -52.95 10.07
CA SER A 579 21.03 -53.90 9.41
C SER A 579 19.59 -53.58 9.83
N GLN A 580 18.64 -53.81 8.92
CA GLN A 580 17.26 -53.34 9.06
C GLN A 580 16.58 -53.80 10.37
N ASP A 581 17.08 -54.86 11.01
CA ASP A 581 16.45 -55.51 12.16
C ASP A 581 17.24 -55.34 13.48
N ALA A 582 18.21 -54.43 13.54
CA ALA A 582 18.95 -54.16 14.77
C ALA A 582 18.01 -53.61 15.88
N LEU A 583 18.00 -54.29 17.04
CA LEU A 583 17.27 -53.88 18.24
C LEU A 583 17.98 -52.69 18.91
N LEU A 584 17.29 -51.55 19.02
CA LEU A 584 17.88 -50.29 19.53
C LEU A 584 18.11 -50.30 21.05
N PHE A 585 17.41 -51.14 21.81
CA PHE A 585 17.43 -51.15 23.29
C PHE A 585 17.81 -52.50 23.92
N GLY A 586 18.61 -53.32 23.22
CA GLY A 586 19.05 -54.63 23.70
C GLY A 586 18.00 -55.75 23.54
N ALA A 587 18.38 -56.96 23.97
CA ALA A 587 17.60 -58.19 23.82
C ALA A 587 16.33 -58.16 24.71
N GLY A 588 15.29 -57.47 24.24
CA GLY A 588 14.01 -57.32 24.94
C GLY A 588 13.17 -56.13 24.47
N GLY A 589 13.73 -55.20 23.71
CA GLY A 589 12.98 -54.08 23.11
C GLY A 589 12.10 -54.55 21.94
N TRP A 590 10.91 -53.98 21.78
CA TRP A 590 10.05 -54.22 20.62
C TRP A 590 10.32 -53.25 19.45
N MET A 591 11.09 -52.18 19.70
CA MET A 591 11.32 -51.10 18.75
C MET A 591 12.61 -51.33 17.93
N THR A 592 12.43 -51.71 16.67
CA THR A 592 13.52 -51.84 15.68
C THR A 592 13.79 -50.51 14.98
N MET A 593 14.93 -50.41 14.29
CA MET A 593 15.24 -49.25 13.46
C MET A 593 14.15 -48.96 12.41
N ARG A 594 13.54 -49.99 11.82
CA ARG A 594 12.40 -49.86 10.88
C ARG A 594 11.17 -49.23 11.52
N TRP A 595 10.83 -49.64 12.75
CA TRP A 595 9.70 -49.06 13.48
C TRP A 595 9.95 -47.59 13.81
N LEU A 596 11.15 -47.25 14.27
CA LEU A 596 11.50 -45.87 14.57
C LEU A 596 11.43 -44.97 13.32
N THR A 597 12.08 -45.37 12.22
CA THR A 597 12.08 -44.58 10.98
C THR A 597 10.70 -44.52 10.33
N GLY A 598 9.90 -45.59 10.43
CA GLY A 598 8.52 -45.63 9.98
C GLY A 598 7.61 -44.66 10.77
N LEU A 599 7.73 -44.64 12.10
CA LEU A 599 6.96 -43.71 12.95
C LEU A 599 7.38 -42.25 12.73
N VAL A 600 8.68 -41.98 12.60
CA VAL A 600 9.19 -40.63 12.28
C VAL A 600 8.70 -40.20 10.89
N GLY A 601 8.77 -41.08 9.89
CA GLY A 601 8.25 -40.83 8.55
C GLY A 601 6.75 -40.56 8.53
N LEU A 602 5.96 -41.36 9.24
CA LEU A 602 4.51 -41.18 9.38
C LEU A 602 4.18 -39.83 10.06
N GLY A 603 4.88 -39.48 11.14
CA GLY A 603 4.74 -38.19 11.80
C GLY A 603 5.06 -37.02 10.85
N GLY A 604 6.10 -37.16 10.04
CA GLY A 604 6.46 -36.22 8.99
C GLY A 604 5.35 -36.06 7.94
N ILE A 605 4.81 -37.16 7.41
CA ILE A 605 3.71 -37.14 6.43
C ILE A 605 2.46 -36.48 7.02
N VAL A 606 2.07 -36.84 8.25
CA VAL A 606 0.93 -36.23 8.94
C VAL A 606 1.10 -34.71 9.02
N TRP A 607 2.29 -34.22 9.38
CA TRP A 607 2.58 -32.79 9.42
C TRP A 607 2.50 -32.13 8.04
N VAL A 608 3.10 -32.74 7.02
CA VAL A 608 3.06 -32.24 5.63
C VAL A 608 1.61 -32.13 5.13
N MET A 609 0.73 -33.03 5.56
CA MET A 609 -0.72 -33.01 5.29
C MET A 609 -1.52 -31.96 6.08
N MET A 610 -0.93 -31.33 7.11
CA MET A 610 -1.55 -30.18 7.76
C MET A 610 -1.55 -28.92 6.88
N TYR A 611 -0.63 -28.80 5.90
CA TYR A 611 -0.58 -27.63 5.02
C TYR A 611 -1.85 -27.46 4.16
N PRO A 612 -2.34 -28.47 3.40
CA PRO A 612 -3.61 -28.37 2.67
C PRO A 612 -4.80 -28.05 3.58
N MET A 613 -4.84 -28.62 4.80
CA MET A 613 -5.87 -28.31 5.79
C MET A 613 -5.81 -26.84 6.22
N ARG A 614 -4.61 -26.35 6.61
CA ARG A 614 -4.41 -24.94 6.99
C ARG A 614 -4.74 -23.99 5.86
N LYS A 615 -4.48 -24.36 4.60
CA LYS A 615 -4.81 -23.54 3.42
C LYS A 615 -6.31 -23.25 3.32
N GLN A 616 -7.18 -24.12 3.84
CA GLN A 616 -8.63 -23.92 3.86
C GLN A 616 -9.13 -23.06 5.05
N ILE A 617 -8.26 -22.75 6.02
CA ILE A 617 -8.60 -21.97 7.21
C ILE A 617 -8.32 -20.48 6.96
N TYR A 618 -9.34 -19.74 6.52
CA TYR A 618 -9.21 -18.30 6.20
C TYR A 618 -9.57 -17.36 7.35
N ARG A 619 -10.51 -17.77 8.22
CA ARG A 619 -11.13 -16.89 9.23
C ARG A 619 -10.45 -16.91 10.60
N ARG A 620 -9.43 -17.75 10.80
CA ARG A 620 -8.78 -17.94 12.12
C ARG A 620 -7.28 -17.74 12.02
N ARG A 621 -6.67 -17.28 13.12
CA ARG A 621 -5.21 -17.20 13.27
C ARG A 621 -4.60 -18.60 13.41
N ALA A 622 -4.22 -19.20 12.29
CA ALA A 622 -3.52 -20.49 12.25
C ALA A 622 -2.05 -20.35 11.79
N GLY A 623 -1.47 -19.15 11.91
CA GLY A 623 -0.12 -18.81 11.43
C GLY A 623 -0.03 -18.59 9.92
N ALA A 624 0.95 -17.80 9.49
CA ALA A 624 1.07 -17.36 8.10
C ALA A 624 1.37 -18.54 7.16
N LEU A 625 0.64 -18.60 6.04
CA LEU A 625 0.69 -19.70 5.07
C LEU A 625 2.09 -19.90 4.50
N ARG A 626 2.91 -18.85 4.41
CA ARG A 626 4.31 -18.93 3.97
C ARG A 626 5.18 -19.85 4.83
N TYR A 627 4.97 -19.87 6.14
CA TYR A 627 5.74 -20.74 7.05
C TYR A 627 5.26 -22.19 6.97
N TRP A 628 3.95 -22.39 6.75
CA TRP A 628 3.39 -23.72 6.51
C TRP A 628 3.85 -24.32 5.19
N MET A 629 3.88 -23.51 4.13
CA MET A 629 4.44 -23.90 2.83
C MET A 629 5.90 -24.32 2.99
N LEU A 630 6.68 -23.51 3.69
CA LEU A 630 8.09 -23.79 3.93
C LEU A 630 8.31 -25.10 4.70
N SER A 631 7.52 -25.30 5.75
CA SER A 631 7.55 -26.52 6.56
C SER A 631 7.12 -27.74 5.73
N HIS A 632 6.09 -27.61 4.90
CA HIS A 632 5.63 -28.68 3.99
C HIS A 632 6.73 -29.14 3.04
N ILE A 633 7.48 -28.20 2.45
CA ILE A 633 8.59 -28.52 1.54
C ILE A 633 9.72 -29.25 2.28
N TYR A 634 10.26 -28.68 3.36
CA TYR A 634 11.42 -29.30 4.03
C TYR A 634 11.06 -30.59 4.76
N LEU A 635 9.91 -30.64 5.46
CA LEU A 635 9.50 -31.86 6.16
C LEU A 635 9.09 -32.96 5.17
N GLY A 636 8.60 -32.60 3.97
CA GLY A 636 8.37 -33.56 2.90
C GLY A 636 9.67 -34.23 2.44
N VAL A 637 10.71 -33.43 2.19
CA VAL A 637 12.05 -33.95 1.83
C VAL A 637 12.66 -34.78 2.96
N LEU A 638 12.58 -34.30 4.21
CA LEU A 638 13.11 -35.02 5.39
C LEU A 638 12.37 -36.34 5.64
N ALA A 639 11.04 -36.36 5.53
CA ALA A 639 10.24 -37.58 5.61
C ALA A 639 10.65 -38.55 4.52
N GLY A 640 10.94 -38.07 3.31
CA GLY A 640 11.43 -38.91 2.23
C GLY A 640 12.77 -39.55 2.50
N ILE A 641 13.73 -38.79 3.05
CA ILE A 641 15.02 -39.35 3.48
C ILE A 641 14.79 -40.44 4.54
N ALA A 642 13.93 -40.20 5.54
CA ALA A 642 13.63 -41.18 6.58
C ALA A 642 12.95 -42.45 6.03
N LEU A 643 12.06 -42.31 5.05
CA LEU A 643 11.34 -43.42 4.42
C LEU A 643 12.24 -44.26 3.50
N LEU A 644 13.21 -43.65 2.82
CA LEU A 644 14.24 -44.39 2.10
C LEU A 644 15.06 -45.29 3.04
N VAL A 645 15.40 -44.79 4.25
CA VAL A 645 16.05 -45.59 5.29
C VAL A 645 15.13 -46.69 5.81
N HIS A 646 13.83 -46.42 5.94
CA HIS A 646 12.81 -47.40 6.37
C HIS A 646 12.68 -48.58 5.39
N GLY A 647 12.67 -48.33 4.09
CA GLY A 647 12.62 -49.38 3.06
C GLY A 647 13.93 -50.16 2.90
N GLY A 648 15.07 -49.50 3.13
CA GLY A 648 16.44 -49.99 2.88
C GLY A 648 16.64 -50.61 1.49
N THR A 649 17.47 -51.65 1.35
CA THR A 649 17.99 -52.07 0.03
C THR A 649 17.11 -53.08 -0.73
N SER A 650 16.08 -53.64 -0.08
CA SER A 650 15.17 -54.62 -0.69
C SER A 650 13.76 -54.04 -0.78
N SER A 651 13.12 -54.15 -1.94
CA SER A 651 11.80 -53.57 -2.14
C SER A 651 10.66 -54.32 -1.43
N GLY A 652 10.91 -55.51 -0.86
CA GLY A 652 9.94 -56.33 -0.13
C GLY A 652 8.92 -57.04 -1.03
N GLY A 653 8.10 -56.29 -1.77
CA GLY A 653 7.04 -56.80 -2.65
C GLY A 653 6.39 -55.71 -3.53
N LEU A 654 5.29 -56.06 -4.22
CA LEU A 654 4.64 -55.16 -5.18
C LEU A 654 3.99 -53.94 -4.51
N LEU A 655 3.35 -54.11 -3.35
CA LEU A 655 2.71 -53.01 -2.61
C LEU A 655 3.74 -51.95 -2.18
N THR A 656 4.84 -52.38 -1.56
CA THR A 656 5.90 -51.50 -1.08
C THR A 656 6.66 -50.84 -2.24
N THR A 657 6.87 -51.56 -3.34
CA THR A 657 7.42 -50.98 -4.58
C THR A 657 6.52 -49.89 -5.15
N ALA A 658 5.21 -50.15 -5.24
CA ALA A 658 4.24 -49.17 -5.73
C ALA A 658 4.16 -47.95 -4.80
N LEU A 659 4.19 -48.16 -3.48
CA LEU A 659 4.23 -47.07 -2.50
C LEU A 659 5.48 -46.20 -2.68
N MET A 660 6.67 -46.81 -2.79
CA MET A 660 7.93 -46.09 -3.01
C MET A 660 7.89 -45.29 -4.32
N ILE A 661 7.46 -45.87 -5.43
CA ILE A 661 7.34 -45.16 -6.72
C ILE A 661 6.36 -43.98 -6.59
N SER A 662 5.19 -44.20 -5.98
CA SER A 662 4.21 -43.13 -5.80
C SER A 662 4.76 -41.99 -4.94
N PHE A 663 5.55 -42.30 -3.92
CA PHE A 663 6.20 -41.35 -3.05
C PHE A 663 7.31 -40.56 -3.77
N ASP A 664 8.15 -41.23 -4.55
CA ASP A 664 9.18 -40.58 -5.38
C ASP A 664 8.56 -39.63 -6.41
N LEU A 665 7.42 -40.01 -7.00
CA LEU A 665 6.65 -39.14 -7.90
C LEU A 665 6.07 -37.91 -7.18
N VAL A 666 5.64 -38.05 -5.92
CA VAL A 666 5.23 -36.90 -5.07
C VAL A 666 6.40 -35.96 -4.83
N ILE A 667 7.58 -36.49 -4.48
CA ILE A 667 8.79 -35.67 -4.27
C ILE A 667 9.21 -34.98 -5.57
N ALA A 668 9.32 -35.71 -6.67
CA ALA A 668 9.76 -35.16 -7.95
C ALA A 668 8.82 -34.05 -8.45
N SER A 669 7.50 -34.29 -8.37
CA SER A 669 6.50 -33.27 -8.72
C SER A 669 6.51 -32.06 -7.76
N GLY A 670 6.76 -32.28 -6.47
CA GLY A 670 6.89 -31.22 -5.47
C GLY A 670 8.14 -30.35 -5.66
N ILE A 671 9.30 -30.95 -5.94
CA ILE A 671 10.55 -30.24 -6.26
C ILE A 671 10.38 -29.42 -7.53
N PHE A 672 9.76 -30.01 -8.57
CA PHE A 672 9.44 -29.28 -9.79
C PHE A 672 8.55 -28.06 -9.52
N GLY A 673 7.50 -28.23 -8.69
CA GLY A 673 6.65 -27.13 -8.25
C GLY A 673 7.40 -26.03 -7.50
N ALA A 674 8.29 -26.41 -6.57
CA ALA A 674 9.13 -25.46 -5.84
C ALA A 674 10.07 -24.68 -6.77
N LEU A 675 10.68 -25.36 -7.76
CA LEU A 675 11.51 -24.70 -8.79
C LEU A 675 10.68 -23.72 -9.63
N CYS A 676 9.46 -24.11 -10.05
CA CYS A 676 8.55 -23.21 -10.74
C CYS A 676 8.24 -21.96 -9.91
N TYR A 677 8.00 -22.09 -8.60
CA TYR A 677 7.70 -20.96 -7.72
C TYR A 677 8.89 -20.00 -7.53
N ILE A 678 10.12 -20.45 -7.72
CA ILE A 678 11.33 -19.62 -7.63
C ILE A 678 11.63 -18.94 -8.98
N VAL A 679 11.51 -19.68 -10.09
CA VAL A 679 11.98 -19.23 -11.41
C VAL A 679 10.91 -18.46 -12.18
N VAL A 680 9.67 -18.97 -12.19
CA VAL A 680 8.63 -18.46 -13.08
C VAL A 680 8.19 -17.03 -12.73
N PRO A 681 7.95 -16.65 -11.46
CA PRO A 681 7.58 -15.28 -11.14
C PRO A 681 8.63 -14.25 -11.58
N VAL A 682 9.92 -14.55 -11.37
CA VAL A 682 11.03 -13.70 -11.80
C VAL A 682 11.04 -13.55 -13.32
N LEU A 683 10.86 -14.65 -14.05
CA LEU A 683 10.82 -14.62 -15.50
C LEU A 683 9.62 -13.80 -16.02
N MET A 684 8.44 -13.96 -15.42
CA MET A 684 7.26 -13.17 -15.76
C MET A 684 7.49 -11.68 -15.53
N THR A 685 8.04 -11.27 -14.37
CA THR A 685 8.32 -9.84 -14.11
C THR A 685 9.28 -9.21 -15.10
N ARG A 686 10.24 -9.98 -15.61
CA ARG A 686 11.17 -9.50 -16.65
C ARG A 686 10.46 -9.23 -17.99
N ILE A 687 9.39 -9.96 -18.28
CA ILE A 687 8.61 -9.86 -19.52
C ILE A 687 7.43 -8.88 -19.38
N GLU A 688 6.78 -8.80 -18.23
CA GLU A 688 5.57 -7.97 -18.06
C GLU A 688 5.88 -6.49 -17.97
N ARG A 689 6.92 -6.10 -17.22
CA ARG A 689 7.15 -4.74 -16.67
C ARG A 689 5.97 -4.22 -15.82
N GLU A 690 4.75 -4.24 -16.36
CA GLU A 690 3.49 -4.03 -15.64
C GLU A 690 2.72 -5.35 -15.53
N PRO A 691 2.45 -5.85 -14.31
CA PRO A 691 1.79 -7.13 -14.12
C PRO A 691 0.29 -7.08 -14.44
N LEU A 692 -0.10 -7.88 -15.42
CA LEU A 692 -1.47 -8.09 -15.85
C LEU A 692 -2.07 -9.31 -15.15
N LEU A 693 -3.39 -9.29 -14.98
CA LEU A 693 -4.10 -10.50 -14.55
C LEU A 693 -4.12 -11.51 -15.70
N VAL A 694 -4.24 -12.79 -15.35
CA VAL A 694 -4.25 -13.85 -16.37
C VAL A 694 -5.47 -13.72 -17.29
N GLU A 695 -6.59 -13.27 -16.74
CA GLU A 695 -7.82 -13.03 -17.48
C GLU A 695 -7.63 -11.91 -18.52
N ASP A 696 -6.93 -10.84 -18.15
CA ASP A 696 -6.60 -9.72 -19.03
C ASP A 696 -5.63 -10.16 -20.15
N LEU A 697 -4.63 -10.99 -19.80
CA LEU A 697 -3.71 -11.58 -20.78
C LEU A 697 -4.41 -12.50 -21.78
N GLN A 698 -5.36 -13.32 -21.32
CA GLN A 698 -6.13 -14.22 -22.17
C GLN A 698 -7.06 -13.43 -23.12
N ALA A 699 -7.72 -12.39 -22.60
CA ALA A 699 -8.54 -11.50 -23.42
C ALA A 699 -7.69 -10.81 -24.49
N ARG A 700 -6.54 -10.24 -24.10
CA ARG A 700 -5.61 -9.60 -25.03
C ARG A 700 -5.02 -10.57 -26.05
N GLN A 701 -4.74 -11.81 -25.65
CA GLN A 701 -4.29 -12.88 -26.55
C GLN A 701 -5.35 -13.19 -27.61
N ALA A 702 -6.62 -13.30 -27.21
CA ALA A 702 -7.72 -13.55 -28.13
C ALA A 702 -7.91 -12.40 -29.12
N GLU A 703 -7.90 -11.16 -28.61
CA GLU A 703 -7.98 -9.94 -29.41
C GLU A 703 -6.88 -9.88 -30.49
N LEU A 704 -5.61 -10.01 -30.08
CA LEU A 704 -4.46 -9.95 -30.99
C LEU A 704 -4.49 -11.07 -32.04
N ARG A 705 -4.96 -12.28 -31.67
CA ARG A 705 -5.15 -13.38 -32.64
C ARG A 705 -6.22 -13.02 -33.67
N THR A 706 -7.34 -12.45 -33.23
CA THR A 706 -8.41 -12.02 -34.13
C THR A 706 -7.95 -10.86 -35.03
N GLU A 707 -7.20 -9.89 -34.51
CA GLU A 707 -6.66 -8.78 -35.30
C GLU A 707 -5.68 -9.26 -36.38
N LEU A 708 -4.80 -10.20 -36.06
CA LEU A 708 -3.85 -10.76 -37.03
C LEU A 708 -4.56 -11.52 -38.16
N LEU A 709 -5.63 -12.26 -37.84
CA LEU A 709 -6.47 -12.92 -38.86
C LEU A 709 -7.20 -11.90 -39.73
N ARG A 710 -7.80 -10.87 -39.12
CA ARG A 710 -8.49 -9.80 -39.83
C ARG A 710 -7.55 -9.00 -40.74
N ALA A 711 -6.29 -8.81 -40.33
CA ALA A 711 -5.29 -8.14 -41.15
C ALA A 711 -5.00 -8.93 -42.44
N ALA A 712 -4.91 -10.26 -42.35
CA ALA A 712 -4.77 -11.12 -43.52
C ALA A 712 -6.02 -11.13 -44.42
N GLU A 713 -7.22 -11.05 -43.83
CA GLU A 713 -8.49 -10.99 -44.59
C GLU A 713 -8.71 -9.66 -45.31
N ARG A 714 -8.29 -8.54 -44.69
CA ARG A 714 -8.38 -7.19 -45.29
C ARG A 714 -7.32 -6.91 -46.34
N ALA A 715 -6.28 -7.74 -46.43
CA ALA A 715 -5.23 -7.57 -47.41
C ALA A 715 -5.80 -7.77 -48.83
N GLU A 716 -5.95 -6.66 -49.56
CA GLU A 716 -6.47 -6.66 -50.93
C GLU A 716 -5.45 -7.26 -51.92
N THR A 717 -4.16 -7.07 -51.64
CA THR A 717 -3.08 -7.59 -52.49
C THR A 717 -2.65 -8.99 -52.06
N PRO A 718 -2.47 -9.92 -53.01
CA PRO A 718 -2.01 -11.29 -52.70
C PRO A 718 -0.60 -11.29 -52.09
N GLU A 719 0.24 -10.32 -52.45
CA GLU A 719 1.59 -10.14 -51.89
C GLU A 719 1.57 -9.79 -50.40
N LEU A 720 0.68 -8.87 -49.98
CA LEU A 720 0.51 -8.52 -48.56
C LEU A 720 -0.05 -9.70 -47.76
N ARG A 721 -1.08 -10.35 -48.30
CA ARG A 721 -1.69 -11.52 -47.67
C ARG A 721 -0.67 -12.63 -47.44
N GLN A 722 0.14 -12.94 -48.45
CA GLN A 722 1.20 -13.94 -48.35
C GLN A 722 2.26 -13.54 -47.30
N SER A 723 2.66 -12.27 -47.28
CA SER A 723 3.64 -11.74 -46.32
C SER A 723 3.16 -11.91 -44.88
N ILE A 724 1.88 -11.62 -44.61
CA ILE A 724 1.26 -11.78 -43.28
C ILE A 724 1.10 -13.26 -42.91
N GLU A 725 0.46 -14.06 -43.77
CA GLU A 725 0.10 -15.46 -43.46
C GLU A 725 1.33 -16.37 -43.35
N ARG A 726 2.38 -16.10 -44.14
CA ARG A 726 3.56 -16.96 -44.24
C ARG A 726 4.77 -16.38 -43.51
N ASP A 727 5.19 -15.17 -43.86
CA ASP A 727 6.50 -14.67 -43.44
C ASP A 727 6.47 -14.14 -42.00
N VAL A 728 5.50 -13.30 -41.67
CA VAL A 728 5.26 -12.81 -40.29
C VAL A 728 4.97 -13.99 -39.36
N ARG A 729 4.04 -14.86 -39.74
CA ARG A 729 3.68 -16.05 -38.94
C ARG A 729 4.88 -16.96 -38.69
N ARG A 730 5.67 -17.29 -39.70
CA ARG A 730 6.85 -18.17 -39.57
C ARG A 730 7.93 -17.56 -38.67
N ARG A 731 8.13 -16.24 -38.76
CA ARG A 731 9.12 -15.50 -37.97
C ARG A 731 8.74 -15.42 -36.49
N PHE A 732 7.54 -14.91 -36.19
CA PHE A 732 7.14 -14.56 -34.82
C PHE A 732 6.45 -15.69 -34.06
N LEU A 733 5.66 -16.53 -34.73
CA LEU A 733 4.94 -17.62 -34.06
C LEU A 733 5.77 -18.92 -33.94
N GLY A 734 7.04 -18.87 -34.32
CA GLY A 734 7.99 -19.98 -34.15
C GLY A 734 8.38 -20.26 -32.69
N PHE A 735 8.91 -21.47 -32.44
CA PHE A 735 9.41 -21.85 -31.12
C PHE A 735 10.64 -21.04 -30.69
N GLY A 736 11.56 -20.76 -31.63
CA GLY A 736 12.76 -19.97 -31.34
C GLY A 736 12.44 -18.54 -30.86
N TYR A 737 11.44 -17.88 -31.45
CA TYR A 737 11.03 -16.54 -31.02
C TYR A 737 10.36 -16.55 -29.65
N LEU A 738 9.61 -17.62 -29.29
CA LEU A 738 9.10 -17.79 -27.93
C LEU A 738 10.24 -17.90 -26.92
N LEU A 739 11.22 -18.74 -27.25
CA LEU A 739 12.32 -19.04 -26.37
C LEU A 739 13.20 -17.80 -26.15
N ARG A 740 13.33 -16.94 -27.18
CA ARG A 740 13.95 -15.61 -27.08
C ARG A 740 13.29 -14.76 -25.99
N GLN A 741 11.95 -14.81 -25.81
CA GLN A 741 11.27 -14.04 -24.76
C GLN A 741 11.72 -14.44 -23.34
N TYR A 742 12.15 -15.68 -23.14
CA TYR A 742 12.58 -16.16 -21.84
C TYR A 742 14.07 -15.91 -21.56
N PHE A 743 14.91 -15.89 -22.60
CA PHE A 743 16.36 -15.77 -22.46
C PHE A 743 16.90 -14.37 -22.76
N ALA A 744 16.29 -13.63 -23.69
CA ALA A 744 16.68 -12.27 -24.03
C ALA A 744 15.85 -11.26 -23.20
N ARG A 745 16.54 -10.33 -22.54
CA ARG A 745 15.90 -9.29 -21.73
C ARG A 745 15.71 -8.02 -22.57
N GLU A 746 14.74 -8.07 -23.47
CA GLU A 746 14.43 -6.96 -24.39
C GLU A 746 13.27 -6.13 -23.85
N ASP A 747 13.39 -4.79 -23.95
CA ASP A 747 12.24 -3.92 -23.76
C ASP A 747 11.19 -4.15 -24.86
N LEU A 748 9.92 -3.87 -24.57
CA LEU A 748 8.86 -3.91 -25.58
C LEU A 748 9.20 -2.99 -26.76
N ASN A 749 9.62 -1.75 -26.51
CA ASN A 749 9.91 -0.81 -27.61
C ASN A 749 11.12 -1.26 -28.43
N THR A 750 12.17 -1.76 -27.78
CA THR A 750 13.34 -2.33 -28.47
C THR A 750 12.96 -3.56 -29.28
N MET A 751 12.11 -4.44 -28.73
CA MET A 751 11.63 -5.65 -29.41
C MET A 751 10.76 -5.30 -30.62
N LEU A 752 9.84 -4.34 -30.49
CA LEU A 752 8.98 -3.88 -31.57
C LEU A 752 9.79 -3.13 -32.65
N ALA A 753 10.75 -2.30 -32.26
CA ALA A 753 11.65 -1.63 -33.20
C ALA A 753 12.48 -2.65 -34.00
N ALA A 754 13.03 -3.68 -33.33
CA ALA A 754 13.72 -4.77 -34.00
C ALA A 754 12.78 -5.54 -34.94
N ALA A 755 11.55 -5.85 -34.50
CA ALA A 755 10.54 -6.53 -35.31
C ALA A 755 10.17 -5.73 -36.57
N ARG A 756 9.96 -4.41 -36.45
CA ARG A 756 9.74 -3.50 -37.59
C ARG A 756 10.94 -3.51 -38.54
N SER A 757 12.16 -3.48 -37.99
CA SER A 757 13.38 -3.45 -38.80
C SER A 757 13.56 -4.71 -39.65
N ASP A 758 13.16 -5.88 -39.14
CA ASP A 758 13.22 -7.17 -39.86
C ASP A 758 12.39 -7.16 -41.16
N PHE A 759 11.32 -6.36 -41.22
CA PHE A 759 10.40 -6.29 -42.37
C PHE A 759 10.46 -4.96 -43.12
N ARG A 760 11.30 -4.02 -42.71
CA ARG A 760 11.34 -2.65 -43.27
C ARG A 760 11.61 -2.64 -44.77
N SER A 761 12.62 -3.38 -45.22
CA SER A 761 12.99 -3.44 -46.65
C SER A 761 11.89 -4.06 -47.51
N HIS A 762 11.14 -5.01 -46.96
CA HIS A 762 10.00 -5.64 -47.66
C HIS A 762 8.79 -4.71 -47.68
N ALA A 763 8.56 -3.96 -46.61
CA ALA A 763 7.47 -3.00 -46.52
C ALA A 763 7.68 -1.79 -47.46
N GLU A 764 8.93 -1.37 -47.68
CA GLU A 764 9.31 -0.28 -48.61
C GLU A 764 9.01 -0.59 -50.08
N THR A 765 8.87 -1.87 -50.45
CA THR A 765 8.50 -2.27 -51.82
C THR A 765 6.99 -2.22 -52.08
N MET A 766 6.17 -1.97 -51.07
CA MET A 766 4.71 -2.01 -51.15
C MET A 766 4.09 -0.61 -51.22
N SER A 767 2.77 -0.55 -51.44
CA SER A 767 2.01 0.71 -51.32
C SER A 767 2.07 1.25 -49.89
N ARG A 768 1.90 2.56 -49.67
CA ARG A 768 1.90 3.14 -48.31
C ARG A 768 0.85 2.52 -47.38
N THR A 769 -0.31 2.17 -47.93
CA THR A 769 -1.39 1.52 -47.19
C THR A 769 -0.99 0.10 -46.78
N ASP A 770 -0.44 -0.69 -47.71
CA ASP A 770 0.01 -2.06 -47.44
C ASP A 770 1.21 -2.10 -46.50
N GLN A 771 2.13 -1.13 -46.63
CA GLN A 771 3.27 -0.93 -45.73
C GLN A 771 2.80 -0.78 -44.28
N THR A 772 1.80 0.08 -44.05
CA THR A 772 1.26 0.32 -42.70
C THR A 772 0.59 -0.94 -42.17
N GLN A 773 -0.25 -1.60 -42.97
CA GLN A 773 -0.93 -2.84 -42.56
C GLN A 773 0.05 -3.98 -42.25
N LEU A 774 1.16 -4.10 -43.01
CA LEU A 774 2.19 -5.09 -42.75
C LEU A 774 2.92 -4.83 -41.44
N LEU A 775 3.31 -3.57 -41.17
CA LEU A 775 4.00 -3.20 -39.94
C LEU A 775 3.09 -3.38 -38.71
N ASP A 776 1.82 -3.02 -38.81
CA ASP A 776 0.82 -3.29 -37.76
C ASP A 776 0.68 -4.79 -37.48
N ALA A 777 0.63 -5.61 -38.54
CA ALA A 777 0.58 -7.08 -38.40
C ALA A 777 1.85 -7.65 -37.74
N VAL A 778 3.02 -7.09 -38.05
CA VAL A 778 4.30 -7.46 -37.42
C VAL A 778 4.29 -7.12 -35.93
N GLU A 779 3.84 -5.93 -35.55
CA GLU A 779 3.72 -5.52 -34.16
C GLU A 779 2.74 -6.37 -33.36
N ASN A 780 1.58 -6.64 -33.94
CA ASN A 780 0.56 -7.49 -33.36
C ASN A 780 1.08 -8.92 -33.17
N ALA A 781 1.80 -9.47 -34.15
CA ALA A 781 2.38 -10.81 -34.06
C ALA A 781 3.50 -10.90 -33.00
N ALA A 782 4.38 -9.89 -32.93
CA ALA A 782 5.44 -9.82 -31.93
C ALA A 782 4.87 -9.66 -30.51
N THR A 783 3.88 -8.79 -30.34
CA THR A 783 3.16 -8.57 -29.07
C THR A 783 2.41 -9.82 -28.64
N LEU A 784 1.69 -10.48 -29.57
CA LEU A 784 1.00 -11.74 -29.31
C LEU A 784 1.96 -12.80 -28.77
N ARG A 785 3.18 -12.87 -29.32
CA ARG A 785 4.15 -13.87 -28.86
C ARG A 785 4.67 -13.62 -27.45
N ARG A 786 4.82 -12.34 -27.07
CA ARG A 786 5.13 -11.96 -25.69
C ARG A 786 3.99 -12.34 -24.73
N VAL A 787 2.74 -12.07 -25.13
CA VAL A 787 1.54 -12.45 -24.36
C VAL A 787 1.43 -13.98 -24.23
N ASP A 788 1.64 -14.74 -25.31
CA ASP A 788 1.71 -16.20 -25.29
C ASP A 788 2.72 -16.69 -24.23
N ALA A 789 3.92 -16.09 -24.20
CA ALA A 789 4.96 -16.44 -23.24
C ALA A 789 4.48 -16.26 -21.79
N LEU A 790 3.83 -15.13 -21.48
CA LEU A 790 3.26 -14.87 -20.16
C LEU A 790 2.16 -15.86 -19.78
N VAL A 791 1.26 -16.19 -20.71
CA VAL A 791 0.18 -17.17 -20.51
C VAL A 791 0.76 -18.58 -20.25
N TYR A 792 1.80 -18.98 -20.96
CA TYR A 792 2.46 -20.27 -20.73
C TYR A 792 3.15 -20.32 -19.36
N LEU A 793 3.84 -19.25 -18.97
CA LEU A 793 4.45 -19.16 -17.64
C LEU A 793 3.39 -19.22 -16.53
N HIS A 794 2.27 -18.52 -16.70
CA HIS A 794 1.15 -18.63 -15.75
C HIS A 794 0.60 -20.06 -15.67
N SER A 795 0.48 -20.75 -16.81
CA SER A 795 0.01 -22.14 -16.85
C SER A 795 0.99 -23.09 -16.16
N LEU A 796 2.31 -22.86 -16.32
CA LEU A 796 3.37 -23.66 -15.71
C LEU A 796 3.32 -23.63 -14.17
N LEU A 797 2.92 -22.50 -13.58
CA LEU A 797 2.72 -22.37 -12.12
C LEU A 797 1.63 -23.30 -11.56
N LYS A 798 0.68 -23.74 -12.41
CA LYS A 798 -0.46 -24.59 -12.04
C LYS A 798 -0.31 -26.05 -12.49
N LEU A 799 0.42 -26.29 -13.59
CA LEU A 799 0.50 -27.58 -14.27
C LEU A 799 0.93 -28.75 -13.36
N TRP A 800 1.87 -28.50 -12.43
CA TRP A 800 2.42 -29.52 -11.55
C TRP A 800 1.49 -29.93 -10.39
N ILE A 801 0.48 -29.10 -10.06
CA ILE A 801 -0.38 -29.32 -8.89
C ILE A 801 -1.25 -30.57 -9.08
N ALA A 802 -1.83 -30.74 -10.26
CA ALA A 802 -2.67 -31.90 -10.56
C ALA A 802 -1.95 -33.24 -10.40
N PRO A 803 -0.78 -33.49 -11.04
CA PRO A 803 -0.04 -34.73 -10.83
C PRO A 803 0.43 -34.88 -9.39
N HIS A 804 0.85 -33.80 -8.73
CA HIS A 804 1.28 -33.86 -7.32
C HIS A 804 0.16 -34.33 -6.38
N VAL A 805 -1.06 -33.79 -6.53
CA VAL A 805 -2.23 -34.20 -5.73
C VAL A 805 -2.64 -35.64 -6.06
N LEU A 806 -2.60 -36.03 -7.33
CA LEU A 806 -2.91 -37.40 -7.76
C LEU A 806 -1.96 -38.41 -7.10
N PHE A 807 -0.64 -38.19 -7.22
CA PHE A 807 0.36 -39.09 -6.64
C PHE A 807 0.30 -39.09 -5.11
N THR A 808 0.01 -37.95 -4.47
CA THR A 808 -0.16 -37.86 -3.01
C THR A 808 -1.35 -38.68 -2.56
N SER A 809 -2.47 -38.60 -3.26
CA SER A 809 -3.68 -39.37 -2.95
C SER A 809 -3.43 -40.88 -3.08
N LEU A 810 -2.77 -41.30 -4.16
CA LEU A 810 -2.37 -42.70 -4.36
C LEU A 810 -1.44 -43.18 -3.24
N MET A 811 -0.41 -42.39 -2.92
CA MET A 811 0.57 -42.68 -1.88
C MET A 811 -0.11 -42.82 -0.50
N LEU A 812 -1.03 -41.93 -0.13
CA LEU A 812 -1.75 -42.01 1.15
C LEU A 812 -2.59 -43.29 1.26
N ILE A 813 -3.28 -43.69 0.18
CA ILE A 813 -4.07 -44.92 0.14
C ILE A 813 -3.16 -46.13 0.34
N LEU A 814 -2.07 -46.22 -0.43
CA LEU A 814 -1.11 -47.32 -0.34
C LEU A 814 -0.42 -47.36 1.03
N MET A 815 -0.15 -46.20 1.63
CA MET A 815 0.44 -46.09 2.96
C MET A 815 -0.49 -46.65 4.04
N ILE A 816 -1.79 -46.34 4.00
CA ILE A 816 -2.76 -46.88 4.96
C ILE A 816 -2.81 -48.42 4.86
N VAL A 817 -2.85 -48.95 3.64
CA VAL A 817 -2.82 -50.41 3.40
C VAL A 817 -1.52 -51.01 3.91
N HIS A 818 -0.38 -50.37 3.66
CA HIS A 818 0.93 -50.81 4.14
C HIS A 818 1.02 -50.85 5.66
N VAL A 819 0.57 -49.79 6.35
CA VAL A 819 0.56 -49.72 7.83
C VAL A 819 -0.36 -50.80 8.41
N ALA A 820 -1.55 -50.99 7.84
CA ALA A 820 -2.47 -52.05 8.26
C ALA A 820 -1.86 -53.45 8.08
N GLN A 821 -1.20 -53.69 6.93
CA GLN A 821 -0.53 -54.96 6.67
C GLN A 821 0.63 -55.20 7.67
N ALA A 822 1.45 -54.18 7.93
CA ALA A 822 2.57 -54.28 8.85
C ALA A 822 2.12 -54.58 10.30
N ILE A 823 1.03 -53.93 10.76
CA ILE A 823 0.48 -54.14 12.10
C ILE A 823 -0.19 -55.53 12.22
N TYR A 824 -1.04 -55.89 11.26
CA TYR A 824 -1.90 -57.07 11.39
C TYR A 824 -1.16 -58.39 11.12
N PHE A 825 -0.29 -58.42 10.11
CA PHE A 825 0.40 -59.64 9.71
C PHE A 825 1.73 -59.85 10.42
N ASN A 826 2.14 -58.92 11.30
CA ASN A 826 3.38 -58.98 12.09
C ASN A 826 4.58 -59.42 11.22
N VAL A 827 4.60 -58.97 9.96
CA VAL A 827 5.58 -59.37 8.96
C VAL A 827 6.92 -58.79 9.41
N ARG A 828 7.74 -59.66 10.00
CA ARG A 828 9.15 -59.38 10.27
C ARG A 828 9.89 -59.19 8.96
#